data_AF-A0A8H2WM99-F1
#
_entry.id   AF-A0A8H2WM99-F1
#
_cell.length_a   1.000
_cell.length_b   1.000
_cell.length_c   1.000
_cell.angle_alpha   90.00
_cell.angle_beta   90.00
_cell.angle_gamma   90.00
#
_symmetry.space_group_name_H-M   'P 1'
#
loop_
_entity.id
_entity.type
_entity.pdbx_description
1 polymer ?
#
loop_
_entity_poly.entity_id
_entity_poly.type
_entity_poly.pdbx_seq_one_letter_code
_entity_poly.pdbx_strand_id
1 'polypeptide(L)'
;MISVHDERMNSDTVKDGGGVRGLSSLIILQEIMRRIEAAQGRDNVHPYEHFDVIAGTGTGGISACMLGRLRMPIDKAIEMYAKLVEEVFKEKKLSGTPMYKATKLEQVLKTMMCEATGNAAEMMREDQSNNPCRIMVFAMARHNLNADLPAIFRSYPVTANPGPNCTIVEALRATTAHPELFKGIDIIESSVPQAFIGGDIGCSNPLAHVLSEVERVWPKRQVSCIVSLGAGHTRTIQLPKSSWWHRTQDVIVMKDMATDSERVAEEMSLRFQRTNEVYFRFNVDQGMQDMKDGSWERLGEAMQHAKAYLQKNKTNKMLQEAVRVSTKRCNTITTTHAAGQVSGTVKSVVEFKRCPPPTKFYTGRTDENKQVTECITGGDNKRRVCVVHGLGGVGKTQLVLNVIEQTRDHWVHIIYVDASSEEAIEKSFKEFGTAKSTGQTSKEVIDWLESCRERWLVVFDNADAPSTNIRRYIPARGQGRVVITTRLPDLARLSEGPDSVCQLSCMSLEDGTALLLKITSPGGRCSPDNDAKAAQELDLGGLALAIVHAGAYIAHSLGMTISRYHNMLLSQRRRMLDEYNELPVTAKLDERGDTVYTTWRMCYDQLTPESRKLLWLIAYMHYDGISEDIFKRAAILSRSKKYPLPFTDIEAQAQTYVSQYLSIFLDVDGHWDRISFMRVISNLTSYSLIDFDRMNLTYRVHVLVHDWAKTTVEGYPEIAIECSASLISLSIDHKQDVASLAYKRQLGLHVTSILNQRHKVGENHGYYFEEIYAQTGQWRQRLKVLESVVEVLIQILGGDHPDTLSSLNNLAVTYPGLGRYDDAEQLLVQVVDARRRLLGDEHSDTLSSMGNLASTYSRLGQYDKAKKLQAQVVDAHKRLLGDEHSHTLTSMNNLAWTYSRLGQYDKAEQLQ
;
A
#
# COMPACT_ATOMS: atom_id res chain seq x y z
N MET A 1 -6.10 21.72 2.15
CA MET A 1 -7.12 22.58 2.75
C MET A 1 -7.94 21.59 3.53
N ILE A 2 -8.31 21.93 4.75
CA ILE A 2 -8.83 21.07 5.84
C ILE A 2 -9.88 21.99 6.57
N SER A 3 -10.35 21.71 7.79
CA SER A 3 -11.11 22.63 8.66
C SER A 3 -11.36 21.99 10.01
N VAL A 4 -11.20 22.61 11.19
CA VAL A 4 -11.41 21.86 12.45
C VAL A 4 -12.36 22.53 13.49
N HIS A 5 -13.32 21.79 14.04
CA HIS A 5 -14.25 22.24 15.12
C HIS A 5 -13.63 22.02 16.52
N ASP A 6 -13.52 23.07 17.35
CA ASP A 6 -14.63 23.41 18.26
C ASP A 6 -14.54 24.85 18.82
N GLU A 7 -15.70 25.47 19.09
CA GLU A 7 -15.94 26.86 19.55
C GLU A 7 -14.98 27.99 19.05
N ARG A 8 -15.39 28.67 17.97
CA ARG A 8 -14.80 29.86 17.28
C ARG A 8 -13.60 29.58 16.33
N MET A 9 -13.56 30.35 15.23
CA MET A 9 -12.51 30.44 14.16
C MET A 9 -12.48 29.29 13.12
N ASN A 10 -11.97 29.51 11.89
CA ASN A 10 -12.46 28.94 10.61
C ASN A 10 -11.45 28.10 9.75
N SER A 11 -11.97 27.05 9.08
CA SER A 11 -11.41 26.07 8.09
C SER A 11 -9.89 25.74 7.98
N ASP A 12 -9.24 25.34 6.86
CA ASP A 12 -7.76 25.18 6.68
C ASP A 12 -7.36 25.14 5.15
N THR A 13 -6.12 25.41 4.68
CA THR A 13 -5.54 25.29 3.28
C THR A 13 -4.37 24.25 3.06
N VAL A 14 -4.14 23.70 1.85
CA VAL A 14 -3.01 22.80 1.43
C VAL A 14 -2.81 22.98 -0.09
N LYS A 15 -1.57 23.17 -0.56
CA LYS A 15 -1.22 23.40 -1.97
C LYS A 15 -0.03 22.55 -2.44
N ASP A 16 -0.13 22.03 -3.66
CA ASP A 16 0.95 21.28 -4.32
C ASP A 16 2.02 22.20 -4.94
N GLY A 17 3.22 21.67 -5.19
CA GLY A 17 4.29 22.37 -5.91
C GLY A 17 4.20 22.19 -7.43
N GLY A 18 4.64 23.19 -8.22
CA GLY A 18 4.68 23.06 -9.68
C GLY A 18 5.02 24.32 -10.48
N GLY A 19 6.00 25.12 -10.04
CA GLY A 19 6.54 26.25 -10.83
C GLY A 19 5.48 27.24 -11.34
N VAL A 20 5.55 27.59 -12.63
CA VAL A 20 4.54 28.40 -13.35
C VAL A 20 3.10 27.93 -13.08
N ARG A 21 2.89 26.62 -12.95
CA ARG A 21 1.56 26.01 -12.82
C ARG A 21 0.94 26.19 -11.44
N GLY A 22 1.74 26.46 -10.40
CA GLY A 22 1.24 26.82 -9.06
C GLY A 22 0.41 28.12 -9.02
N LEU A 23 0.51 28.97 -10.06
CA LEU A 23 -0.38 30.11 -10.25
C LEU A 23 -1.85 29.66 -10.42
N SER A 24 -2.09 28.51 -11.07
CA SER A 24 -3.45 27.97 -11.24
C SER A 24 -4.12 27.66 -9.88
N SER A 25 -3.37 27.14 -8.91
CA SER A 25 -3.83 26.91 -7.54
C SER A 25 -4.19 28.22 -6.81
N LEU A 26 -3.51 29.34 -7.11
CA LEU A 26 -3.88 30.66 -6.59
C LEU A 26 -5.16 31.20 -7.24
N ILE A 27 -5.34 31.04 -8.56
CA ILE A 27 -6.57 31.45 -9.28
C ILE A 27 -7.80 30.63 -8.84
N ILE A 28 -7.65 29.32 -8.64
CA ILE A 28 -8.73 28.48 -8.10
C ILE A 28 -9.11 28.93 -6.68
N LEU A 29 -8.12 29.26 -5.84
CA LEU A 29 -8.36 29.77 -4.51
C LEU A 29 -9.01 31.16 -4.50
N GLN A 30 -8.66 32.05 -5.44
CA GLN A 30 -9.30 33.37 -5.60
C GLN A 30 -10.80 33.22 -5.82
N GLU A 31 -11.22 32.31 -6.72
CA GLU A 31 -12.64 32.04 -6.96
C GLU A 31 -13.34 31.36 -5.77
N ILE A 32 -12.64 30.53 -5.00
CA ILE A 32 -13.16 29.98 -3.73
C ILE A 32 -13.41 31.11 -2.72
N MET A 33 -12.42 31.98 -2.48
CA MET A 33 -12.56 33.11 -1.53
C MET A 33 -13.67 34.07 -1.95
N ARG A 34 -13.72 34.47 -3.23
CA ARG A 34 -14.77 35.34 -3.78
C ARG A 34 -16.19 34.80 -3.56
N ARG A 35 -16.36 33.47 -3.57
CA ARG A 35 -17.65 32.84 -3.26
C ARG A 35 -17.91 32.68 -1.77
N ILE A 36 -16.88 32.55 -0.94
CA ILE A 36 -17.00 32.59 0.52
C ILE A 36 -17.44 33.99 0.97
N GLU A 37 -16.85 35.06 0.43
CA GLU A 37 -17.26 36.46 0.66
C GLU A 37 -18.75 36.65 0.33
N ALA A 38 -19.16 36.25 -0.87
CA ALA A 38 -20.56 36.30 -1.31
C ALA A 38 -21.52 35.43 -0.45
N ALA A 39 -21.05 34.30 0.10
CA ALA A 39 -21.83 33.42 0.95
C ALA A 39 -21.93 33.91 2.42
N GLN A 40 -20.93 34.67 2.89
CA GLN A 40 -20.87 35.22 4.25
C GLN A 40 -21.43 36.65 4.35
N GLY A 41 -21.60 37.35 3.22
CA GLY A 41 -22.00 38.76 3.21
C GLY A 41 -20.92 39.67 3.80
N ARG A 42 -19.65 39.34 3.58
CA ARG A 42 -18.48 40.08 4.08
C ARG A 42 -17.50 40.32 2.93
N ASP A 43 -17.04 41.56 2.81
CA ASP A 43 -15.98 41.93 1.87
C ASP A 43 -14.60 41.68 2.50
N ASN A 44 -13.59 41.37 1.66
CA ASN A 44 -12.19 41.16 2.04
C ASN A 44 -11.96 40.00 3.04
N VAL A 45 -12.57 38.83 2.82
CA VAL A 45 -12.30 37.66 3.67
C VAL A 45 -10.96 37.05 3.29
N HIS A 46 -9.98 37.07 4.20
CA HIS A 46 -8.65 36.55 3.89
C HIS A 46 -8.52 35.04 4.12
N PRO A 47 -7.65 34.33 3.36
CA PRO A 47 -7.43 32.89 3.57
C PRO A 47 -7.05 32.53 4.99
N TYR A 48 -6.14 33.25 5.67
CA TYR A 48 -5.76 32.93 7.06
C TYR A 48 -6.91 33.14 8.08
N GLU A 49 -7.96 33.89 7.71
CA GLU A 49 -9.14 34.13 8.56
C GLU A 49 -10.22 33.08 8.33
N HIS A 50 -10.28 32.53 7.11
CA HIS A 50 -11.15 31.42 6.77
C HIS A 50 -10.48 30.06 6.97
N PHE A 51 -9.16 29.95 7.18
CA PHE A 51 -8.42 28.68 7.19
C PHE A 51 -7.36 28.51 8.35
N ASP A 52 -7.66 27.71 9.39
CA ASP A 52 -6.88 27.31 10.58
C ASP A 52 -5.51 26.60 10.31
N VAL A 53 -5.25 26.02 9.13
CA VAL A 53 -3.97 25.36 8.75
C VAL A 53 -3.65 25.60 7.29
N ILE A 54 -2.69 26.44 6.92
CA ILE A 54 -2.29 26.60 5.51
C ILE A 54 -0.96 25.88 5.26
N ALA A 55 -0.99 24.81 4.46
CA ALA A 55 0.18 24.00 4.17
C ALA A 55 0.60 23.99 2.68
N GLY A 56 1.84 23.58 2.40
CA GLY A 56 2.25 23.27 1.04
C GLY A 56 3.70 22.83 0.85
N THR A 57 3.97 22.34 -0.35
CA THR A 57 5.29 21.86 -0.80
C THR A 57 5.76 22.66 -2.02
N GLY A 58 7.06 22.89 -2.18
CA GLY A 58 7.64 23.61 -3.31
C GLY A 58 7.05 25.01 -3.43
N THR A 59 6.57 25.37 -4.61
CA THR A 59 5.89 26.65 -4.83
C THR A 59 4.51 26.74 -4.15
N GLY A 60 3.90 25.61 -3.80
CA GLY A 60 2.76 25.53 -2.88
C GLY A 60 3.13 25.97 -1.46
N GLY A 61 4.36 25.70 -1.03
CA GLY A 61 4.93 26.19 0.24
C GLY A 61 5.11 27.71 0.26
N ILE A 62 5.62 28.31 -0.82
CA ILE A 62 5.68 29.78 -0.97
C ILE A 62 4.26 30.37 -0.88
N SER A 63 3.31 29.76 -1.59
CA SER A 63 1.90 30.17 -1.57
C SER A 63 1.25 30.02 -0.20
N ALA A 64 1.69 29.05 0.61
CA ALA A 64 1.21 28.84 1.98
C ALA A 64 1.73 29.93 2.93
N CYS A 65 3.04 30.25 2.85
CA CYS A 65 3.62 31.35 3.62
C CYS A 65 3.01 32.70 3.24
N MET A 66 2.83 33.01 1.94
CA MET A 66 2.24 34.29 1.53
C MET A 66 0.84 34.51 2.11
N LEU A 67 -0.07 33.54 1.94
CA LEU A 67 -1.46 33.70 2.35
C LEU A 67 -1.69 33.56 3.86
N GLY A 68 -0.81 32.84 4.54
CA GLY A 68 -0.95 32.49 5.96
C GLY A 68 0.03 33.22 6.87
N ARG A 69 1.33 32.97 6.72
CA ARG A 69 2.39 33.55 7.58
C ARG A 69 2.55 35.06 7.38
N LEU A 70 2.50 35.51 6.12
CA LEU A 70 2.60 36.92 5.72
C LEU A 70 1.22 37.60 5.59
N ARG A 71 0.12 36.85 5.80
CA ARG A 71 -1.27 37.33 5.77
C ARG A 71 -1.62 38.16 4.52
N MET A 72 -1.01 37.82 3.39
CA MET A 72 -1.10 38.59 2.15
C MET A 72 -2.50 38.42 1.51
N PRO A 73 -3.16 39.51 1.09
CA PRO A 73 -4.38 39.44 0.28
C PRO A 73 -4.16 38.60 -0.97
N ILE A 74 -5.18 37.84 -1.40
CA ILE A 74 -5.00 36.84 -2.46
C ILE A 74 -4.57 37.44 -3.80
N ASP A 75 -5.05 38.63 -4.13
CA ASP A 75 -4.68 39.34 -5.35
C ASP A 75 -3.20 39.78 -5.32
N LYS A 76 -2.74 40.33 -4.19
CA LYS A 76 -1.32 40.67 -3.98
C LYS A 76 -0.45 39.40 -3.99
N ALA A 77 -0.94 38.28 -3.46
CA ALA A 77 -0.23 37.00 -3.51
C ALA A 77 -0.15 36.42 -4.94
N ILE A 78 -1.16 36.65 -5.78
CA ILE A 78 -1.14 36.31 -7.22
C ILE A 78 -0.08 37.16 -7.95
N GLU A 79 -0.07 38.47 -7.73
CA GLU A 79 0.90 39.40 -8.31
C GLU A 79 2.33 39.06 -7.88
N MET A 80 2.57 38.91 -6.58
CA MET A 80 3.88 38.57 -6.03
C MET A 80 4.37 37.18 -6.46
N TYR A 81 3.47 36.21 -6.63
CA TYR A 81 3.83 34.90 -7.18
C TYR A 81 4.24 35.00 -8.65
N ALA A 82 3.50 35.76 -9.47
CA ALA A 82 3.85 35.96 -10.88
C ALA A 82 5.21 36.67 -11.03
N LYS A 83 5.44 37.74 -10.27
CA LYS A 83 6.73 38.46 -10.19
C LYS A 83 7.87 37.53 -9.76
N LEU A 84 7.66 36.71 -8.74
CA LEU A 84 8.66 35.72 -8.30
C LEU A 84 8.98 34.70 -9.40
N VAL A 85 7.98 34.19 -10.10
CA VAL A 85 8.21 33.22 -11.19
C VAL A 85 8.95 33.88 -12.35
N GLU A 86 8.60 35.11 -12.76
CA GLU A 86 9.38 35.83 -13.77
C GLU A 86 10.84 36.03 -13.32
N GLU A 87 11.07 36.69 -12.18
CA GLU A 87 12.43 37.09 -11.77
C GLU A 87 13.37 35.90 -11.51
N VAL A 88 12.83 34.77 -11.02
CA VAL A 88 13.64 33.59 -10.68
C VAL A 88 13.93 32.73 -11.92
N PHE A 89 12.95 32.53 -12.81
CA PHE A 89 13.11 31.59 -13.93
C PHE A 89 13.65 32.23 -15.21
N LYS A 90 13.66 33.58 -15.31
CA LYS A 90 14.30 34.34 -16.40
C LYS A 90 15.81 34.17 -16.47
N GLU A 91 16.50 33.95 -15.33
CA GLU A 91 17.95 33.71 -15.26
C GLU A 91 18.33 32.22 -15.28
N LYS A 92 18.00 31.51 -16.37
CA LYS A 92 18.45 30.12 -16.59
C LYS A 92 19.98 30.07 -16.83
N LYS A 93 20.68 29.11 -16.23
CA LYS A 93 22.12 28.90 -16.47
C LYS A 93 22.36 28.34 -17.88
N LEU A 94 23.47 28.78 -18.48
CA LEU A 94 23.91 28.32 -19.81
C LEU A 94 24.32 26.83 -19.82
N SER A 95 24.80 26.30 -18.69
CA SER A 95 25.12 24.88 -18.53
C SER A 95 25.14 24.46 -17.05
N GLY A 96 24.98 23.15 -16.81
CA GLY A 96 25.10 22.50 -15.49
C GLY A 96 23.82 22.49 -14.63
N THR A 97 23.69 21.47 -13.78
CA THR A 97 22.67 21.38 -12.73
C THR A 97 23.18 22.02 -11.43
N PRO A 98 22.30 22.58 -10.58
CA PRO A 98 20.88 22.88 -10.81
C PRO A 98 20.69 24.00 -11.85
N MET A 99 19.61 23.98 -12.64
CA MET A 99 19.40 24.90 -13.77
C MET A 99 19.29 26.38 -13.40
N TYR A 100 18.82 26.71 -12.19
CA TYR A 100 18.58 28.08 -11.75
C TYR A 100 19.51 28.48 -10.60
N LYS A 101 19.64 29.79 -10.37
CA LYS A 101 20.48 30.34 -9.30
C LYS A 101 19.70 30.35 -7.98
N ALA A 102 20.07 29.49 -7.04
CA ALA A 102 19.48 29.50 -5.69
C ALA A 102 19.69 30.84 -4.96
N THR A 103 20.75 31.58 -5.28
CA THR A 103 21.00 32.94 -4.78
C THR A 103 20.02 33.97 -5.33
N LYS A 104 19.54 33.82 -6.58
CA LYS A 104 18.51 34.68 -7.16
C LYS A 104 17.15 34.44 -6.48
N LEU A 105 16.79 33.17 -6.28
CA LEU A 105 15.60 32.81 -5.50
C LEU A 105 15.67 33.36 -4.08
N GLU A 106 16.82 33.25 -3.40
CA GLU A 106 17.02 33.85 -2.09
C GLU A 106 16.84 35.37 -2.07
N GLN A 107 17.40 36.07 -3.06
CA GLN A 107 17.27 37.52 -3.19
C GLN A 107 15.80 37.93 -3.36
N VAL A 108 15.06 37.28 -4.27
CA VAL A 108 13.64 37.56 -4.52
C VAL A 108 12.79 37.26 -3.28
N LEU A 109 13.05 36.15 -2.58
CA LEU A 109 12.39 35.82 -1.31
C LEU A 109 12.69 36.85 -0.21
N LYS A 110 13.93 37.32 -0.09
CA LYS A 110 14.31 38.38 0.87
C LYS A 110 13.62 39.71 0.56
N THR A 111 13.53 40.10 -0.72
CA THR A 111 12.78 41.28 -1.14
C THR A 111 11.29 41.13 -0.81
N MET A 112 10.68 39.97 -1.09
CA MET A 112 9.29 39.67 -0.72
C MET A 112 9.07 39.77 0.80
N MET A 113 10.01 39.30 1.63
CA MET A 113 9.88 39.42 3.09
C MET A 113 9.96 40.89 3.53
N CYS A 114 10.94 41.65 3.02
CA CYS A 114 11.02 43.10 3.30
C CYS A 114 9.76 43.87 2.88
N GLU A 115 9.20 43.57 1.69
CA GLU A 115 7.95 44.19 1.19
C GLU A 115 6.69 43.76 1.98
N ALA A 116 6.74 42.65 2.71
CA ALA A 116 5.62 42.13 3.50
C ALA A 116 5.66 42.55 4.98
N THR A 117 6.84 42.50 5.60
CA THR A 117 7.00 42.62 7.07
C THR A 117 8.13 43.54 7.53
N GLY A 118 8.91 44.10 6.58
CA GLY A 118 10.05 44.97 6.88
C GLY A 118 11.30 44.25 7.40
N ASN A 119 11.27 42.92 7.56
CA ASN A 119 12.39 42.14 8.08
C ASN A 119 12.70 40.89 7.22
N ALA A 120 13.83 40.91 6.50
CA ALA A 120 14.30 39.76 5.70
C ALA A 120 14.71 38.53 6.53
N ALA A 121 14.95 38.69 7.84
CA ALA A 121 15.39 37.64 8.76
C ALA A 121 14.26 37.16 9.70
N GLU A 122 13.00 37.34 9.30
CA GLU A 122 11.87 36.91 10.11
C GLU A 122 11.81 35.37 10.27
N MET A 123 11.61 34.93 11.51
CA MET A 123 11.55 33.52 11.88
C MET A 123 10.27 32.86 11.36
N MET A 124 10.35 31.59 10.96
CA MET A 124 9.18 30.81 10.54
C MET A 124 8.18 30.68 11.69
N ARG A 125 8.67 30.37 12.90
CA ARG A 125 7.88 30.28 14.14
C ARG A 125 7.45 31.67 14.63
N GLU A 126 6.21 31.77 15.13
CA GLU A 126 5.64 32.97 15.77
C GLU A 126 5.63 32.83 17.31
N ASP A 127 6.07 33.88 18.02
CA ASP A 127 6.02 33.94 19.49
C ASP A 127 4.61 34.36 20.00
N GLN A 128 3.75 33.35 20.08
CA GLN A 128 2.49 33.26 20.85
C GLN A 128 1.25 34.14 20.52
N SER A 129 0.14 33.39 20.44
CA SER A 129 -1.20 33.69 21.00
C SER A 129 -2.31 34.35 20.17
N ASN A 130 -2.04 34.96 19.01
CA ASN A 130 -3.11 35.69 18.27
C ASN A 130 -3.22 35.38 16.76
N ASN A 131 -2.74 34.19 16.33
CA ASN A 131 -2.93 33.68 14.97
C ASN A 131 -3.72 32.37 15.01
N PRO A 132 -4.97 32.32 14.51
CA PRO A 132 -5.71 31.05 14.43
C PRO A 132 -5.14 30.12 13.35
N CYS A 133 -4.38 30.66 12.39
CA CYS A 133 -3.87 29.94 11.24
C CYS A 133 -2.46 29.37 11.47
N ARG A 134 -2.32 28.05 11.34
CA ARG A 134 -1.08 27.27 11.48
C ARG A 134 -0.45 27.00 10.13
N ILE A 135 0.80 27.34 9.93
CA ILE A 135 1.49 27.17 8.64
C ILE A 135 2.40 25.95 8.70
N MET A 136 2.36 25.14 7.65
CA MET A 136 3.20 23.95 7.50
C MET A 136 3.84 23.93 6.11
N VAL A 137 5.15 24.12 6.03
CA VAL A 137 5.93 23.97 4.79
C VAL A 137 6.72 22.67 4.87
N PHE A 138 6.76 21.89 3.79
CA PHE A 138 7.39 20.58 3.76
C PHE A 138 8.66 20.59 2.89
N ALA A 139 9.79 20.08 3.40
CA ALA A 139 10.99 19.84 2.60
C ALA A 139 11.60 18.47 2.95
N MET A 140 12.37 17.88 2.03
CA MET A 140 13.02 16.59 2.30
C MET A 140 14.39 16.83 2.92
N ALA A 141 14.67 16.20 4.06
CA ALA A 141 16.03 16.18 4.61
C ALA A 141 16.84 15.09 3.88
N ARG A 142 18.10 15.36 3.51
CA ARG A 142 18.90 14.43 2.67
C ARG A 142 19.05 13.03 3.26
N HIS A 143 19.06 12.89 4.59
CA HIS A 143 19.15 11.60 5.27
C HIS A 143 17.81 10.83 5.33
N ASN A 144 16.68 11.49 5.06
CA ASN A 144 15.34 10.89 5.03
C ASN A 144 14.87 10.50 3.62
N LEU A 145 15.68 10.77 2.59
CA LEU A 145 15.38 10.48 1.18
C LEU A 145 14.85 9.05 0.93
N ASN A 146 15.44 8.06 1.59
CA ASN A 146 15.09 6.65 1.39
C ASN A 146 13.84 6.22 2.17
N ALA A 147 13.40 7.04 3.14
CA ALA A 147 12.26 6.74 4.02
C ALA A 147 10.97 7.48 3.62
N ASP A 148 11.02 8.37 2.60
CA ASP A 148 9.94 9.28 2.22
C ASP A 148 9.35 10.06 3.43
N LEU A 149 10.20 10.47 4.37
CA LEU A 149 9.80 11.21 5.58
C LEU A 149 10.19 12.70 5.51
N PRO A 150 9.28 13.59 5.07
CA PRO A 150 9.55 15.02 4.94
C PRO A 150 9.70 15.68 6.31
N ALA A 151 10.57 16.68 6.38
CA ALA A 151 10.65 17.61 7.51
C ALA A 151 9.57 18.68 7.39
N ILE A 152 9.00 19.07 8.54
CA ILE A 152 7.90 20.03 8.63
C ILE A 152 8.40 21.33 9.28
N PHE A 153 8.36 22.41 8.51
CA PHE A 153 8.66 23.77 8.94
C PHE A 153 7.35 24.42 9.41
N ARG A 154 7.24 24.70 10.71
CA ARG A 154 5.98 25.12 11.35
C ARG A 154 6.01 26.59 11.75
N SER A 155 4.88 27.28 11.64
CA SER A 155 4.73 28.61 12.27
C SER A 155 4.45 28.56 13.78
N TYR A 156 4.19 27.37 14.33
CA TYR A 156 3.75 27.17 15.71
C TYR A 156 4.65 26.14 16.43
N PRO A 157 4.83 26.26 17.76
CA PRO A 157 5.61 25.30 18.53
C PRO A 157 4.88 23.96 18.73
N VAL A 158 5.66 22.89 18.85
CA VAL A 158 5.21 21.53 19.20
C VAL A 158 6.24 20.86 20.10
N THR A 159 5.79 20.01 21.03
CA THR A 159 6.65 19.40 22.07
C THR A 159 7.51 18.26 21.56
N ALA A 160 7.00 17.44 20.64
CA ALA A 160 7.73 16.35 20.00
C ALA A 160 8.08 16.70 18.55
N ASN A 161 9.29 16.37 18.10
CA ASN A 161 9.81 16.69 16.76
C ASN A 161 9.48 18.14 16.32
N PRO A 162 10.13 19.15 16.93
CA PRO A 162 9.80 20.57 16.71
C PRO A 162 9.96 21.01 15.25
N GLY A 163 10.81 20.32 14.48
CA GLY A 163 11.17 20.69 13.10
C GLY A 163 12.06 21.96 13.06
N PRO A 164 12.72 22.26 11.93
CA PRO A 164 13.84 23.20 11.92
C PRO A 164 13.49 24.61 12.41
N ASN A 165 14.22 25.10 13.42
CA ASN A 165 14.18 26.51 13.81
C ASN A 165 14.96 27.38 12.82
N CYS A 166 14.26 28.04 11.90
CA CYS A 166 14.86 28.83 10.82
C CYS A 166 13.99 30.02 10.41
N THR A 167 14.53 30.87 9.54
CA THR A 167 13.81 31.97 8.90
C THR A 167 12.78 31.48 7.87
N ILE A 168 11.80 32.32 7.54
CA ILE A 168 10.83 32.03 6.46
C ILE A 168 11.58 31.80 5.14
N VAL A 169 12.63 32.58 4.86
CA VAL A 169 13.43 32.45 3.63
C VAL A 169 14.13 31.08 3.56
N GLU A 170 14.69 30.58 4.66
CA GLU A 170 15.33 29.26 4.70
C GLU A 170 14.33 28.13 4.49
N ALA A 171 13.16 28.18 5.14
CA ALA A 171 12.08 27.21 4.92
C ALA A 171 11.58 27.19 3.45
N LEU A 172 11.41 28.38 2.85
CA LEU A 172 11.00 28.52 1.45
C LEU A 172 12.09 28.11 0.46
N ARG A 173 13.37 28.34 0.77
CA ARG A 173 14.48 27.78 0.00
C ARG A 173 14.54 26.26 0.13
N ALA A 174 14.35 25.70 1.32
CA ALA A 174 14.38 24.26 1.54
C ALA A 174 13.28 23.54 0.73
N THR A 175 12.03 23.99 0.83
CA THR A 175 10.90 23.34 0.14
C THR A 175 11.00 23.37 -1.39
N THR A 176 11.68 24.38 -1.94
CA THR A 176 11.88 24.57 -3.39
C THR A 176 13.21 24.01 -3.92
N ALA A 177 14.08 23.45 -3.07
CA ALA A 177 15.44 23.06 -3.44
C ALA A 177 15.54 21.74 -4.22
N HIS A 178 14.70 21.55 -5.24
CA HIS A 178 14.73 20.39 -6.11
C HIS A 178 16.10 20.30 -6.82
N PRO A 179 16.89 19.22 -6.71
CA PRO A 179 18.29 19.12 -7.14
C PRO A 179 18.56 19.53 -8.60
N GLU A 180 17.60 19.30 -9.49
CA GLU A 180 17.67 19.68 -10.91
C GLU A 180 17.41 21.18 -11.14
N LEU A 181 16.62 21.83 -10.29
CA LEU A 181 16.16 23.21 -10.45
C LEU A 181 16.97 24.19 -9.58
N PHE A 182 17.18 23.87 -8.30
CA PHE A 182 17.87 24.71 -7.31
C PHE A 182 18.81 23.89 -6.41
N LYS A 183 19.83 24.55 -5.86
CA LYS A 183 20.81 23.91 -4.97
C LYS A 183 20.18 23.73 -3.58
N GLY A 184 20.30 22.52 -3.03
CA GLY A 184 20.02 22.21 -1.62
C GLY A 184 20.63 23.22 -0.64
N ILE A 185 19.97 23.40 0.50
CA ILE A 185 20.32 24.34 1.56
C ILE A 185 20.68 23.57 2.83
N ASP A 186 21.69 24.04 3.56
CA ASP A 186 22.05 23.49 4.87
C ASP A 186 21.57 24.48 5.93
N ILE A 187 20.80 24.02 6.92
CA ILE A 187 20.22 24.84 8.00
C ILE A 187 20.87 24.39 9.33
N ILE A 188 21.27 25.35 10.16
CA ILE A 188 22.00 25.10 11.41
C ILE A 188 21.04 25.25 12.60
N GLU A 189 20.53 24.13 13.11
CA GLU A 189 19.62 24.10 14.27
C GLU A 189 20.34 23.75 15.58
N SER A 190 21.49 23.07 15.50
CA SER A 190 22.38 22.78 16.61
C SER A 190 23.83 22.68 16.09
N SER A 191 24.77 22.11 16.86
CA SER A 191 26.19 21.97 16.49
C SER A 191 26.47 21.19 15.20
N VAL A 192 25.45 20.62 14.55
CA VAL A 192 25.53 19.87 13.30
C VAL A 192 24.60 20.52 12.25
N PRO A 193 25.11 20.93 11.07
CA PRO A 193 24.27 21.44 9.98
C PRO A 193 23.43 20.32 9.36
N GLN A 194 22.15 20.60 9.09
CA GLN A 194 21.22 19.64 8.50
C GLN A 194 20.88 20.04 7.06
N ALA A 195 21.13 19.12 6.11
CA ALA A 195 20.99 19.36 4.68
C ALA A 195 19.57 19.06 4.16
N PHE A 196 18.96 20.03 3.49
CA PHE A 196 17.63 19.96 2.89
C PHE A 196 17.65 20.08 1.36
N ILE A 197 16.66 19.44 0.75
CA ILE A 197 16.31 19.49 -0.67
C ILE A 197 14.80 19.64 -0.80
N GLY A 198 14.33 19.88 -2.03
CA GLY A 198 12.93 20.13 -2.33
C GLY A 198 12.00 19.04 -1.76
N GLY A 199 10.89 19.46 -1.15
CA GLY A 199 9.91 18.52 -0.60
C GLY A 199 9.06 17.85 -1.67
N ASP A 200 9.10 18.38 -2.89
CA ASP A 200 8.52 17.80 -4.08
C ASP A 200 9.11 16.42 -4.41
N ILE A 201 10.33 16.14 -3.94
CA ILE A 201 10.87 14.78 -3.87
C ILE A 201 10.12 13.97 -2.80
N GLY A 202 9.15 13.18 -3.25
CA GLY A 202 8.41 12.21 -2.44
C GLY A 202 7.27 12.78 -1.57
N CYS A 203 7.05 14.10 -1.59
CA CYS A 203 5.96 14.77 -0.86
C CYS A 203 5.35 15.94 -1.67
N SER A 204 5.17 15.77 -2.99
CA SER A 204 4.63 16.82 -3.88
C SER A 204 3.21 17.25 -3.52
N ASN A 205 2.42 16.34 -2.94
CA ASN A 205 1.13 16.62 -2.29
C ASN A 205 1.22 16.21 -0.82
N PRO A 206 1.40 17.16 0.12
CA PRO A 206 1.72 16.83 1.52
C PRO A 206 0.49 16.40 2.34
N LEU A 207 -0.70 16.26 1.73
CA LEU A 207 -1.97 16.14 2.45
C LEU A 207 -2.01 14.99 3.47
N ALA A 208 -1.41 13.82 3.18
CA ALA A 208 -1.30 12.71 4.14
C ALA A 208 -0.56 13.11 5.43
N HIS A 209 0.58 13.81 5.29
CA HIS A 209 1.38 14.28 6.41
C HIS A 209 0.70 15.43 7.15
N VAL A 210 0.01 16.33 6.43
CA VAL A 210 -0.78 17.41 7.06
C VAL A 210 -1.92 16.83 7.90
N LEU A 211 -2.64 15.80 7.44
CA LEU A 211 -3.73 15.19 8.21
C LEU A 211 -3.21 14.50 9.48
N SER A 212 -2.06 13.83 9.39
CA SER A 212 -1.37 13.25 10.57
C SER A 212 -0.90 14.32 11.57
N GLU A 213 -0.35 15.44 11.08
CA GLU A 213 0.02 16.58 11.92
C GLU A 213 -1.22 17.26 12.54
N VAL A 214 -2.33 17.37 11.81
CA VAL A 214 -3.61 17.92 12.30
C VAL A 214 -4.19 17.07 13.43
N GLU A 215 -4.15 15.74 13.34
CA GLU A 215 -4.49 14.86 14.46
C GLU A 215 -3.56 15.08 15.66
N ARG A 216 -2.25 15.13 15.42
CA ARG A 216 -1.25 15.30 16.49
C ARG A 216 -1.41 16.63 17.23
N VAL A 217 -1.81 17.67 16.52
CA VAL A 217 -2.02 19.03 17.03
C VAL A 217 -3.40 19.20 17.68
N TRP A 218 -4.43 18.55 17.14
CA TRP A 218 -5.80 18.60 17.61
C TRP A 218 -6.42 17.19 17.68
N PRO A 219 -6.02 16.37 18.66
CA PRO A 219 -6.54 15.02 18.79
C PRO A 219 -8.04 15.05 19.10
N LYS A 220 -8.80 14.13 18.50
CA LYS A 220 -10.26 13.93 18.68
C LYS A 220 -11.16 15.10 18.24
N ARG A 221 -10.63 16.20 17.68
CA ARG A 221 -11.46 17.27 17.09
C ARG A 221 -12.13 16.82 15.78
N GLN A 222 -12.98 17.67 15.20
CA GLN A 222 -13.82 17.35 14.04
C GLN A 222 -13.41 18.12 12.79
N VAL A 223 -12.90 17.44 11.76
CA VAL A 223 -12.58 18.00 10.45
C VAL A 223 -13.85 18.24 9.62
N SER A 224 -14.14 19.46 9.15
CA SER A 224 -15.39 19.77 8.42
C SER A 224 -15.32 19.80 6.90
N CYS A 225 -14.18 20.20 6.34
CA CYS A 225 -13.95 20.36 4.90
C CYS A 225 -12.49 20.04 4.62
N ILE A 226 -12.14 19.57 3.43
CA ILE A 226 -10.77 19.29 2.98
C ILE A 226 -10.65 19.62 1.49
N VAL A 227 -10.37 20.88 1.12
CA VAL A 227 -10.04 21.21 -0.28
C VAL A 227 -8.56 20.84 -0.60
N SER A 228 -8.19 20.49 -1.83
CA SER A 228 -6.81 20.19 -2.22
C SER A 228 -6.55 20.74 -3.61
N LEU A 229 -5.45 21.49 -3.79
CA LEU A 229 -5.19 22.27 -4.99
C LEU A 229 -3.93 21.78 -5.72
N GLY A 230 -4.15 21.09 -6.83
CA GLY A 230 -3.12 20.53 -7.71
C GLY A 230 -2.61 21.49 -8.78
N ALA A 231 -1.35 21.31 -9.18
CA ALA A 231 -0.64 22.14 -10.15
C ALA A 231 -0.56 21.52 -11.57
N GLY A 232 -1.51 20.68 -11.96
CA GLY A 232 -1.60 20.02 -13.26
C GLY A 232 -1.73 18.49 -13.19
N HIS A 233 -2.07 17.87 -14.31
CA HIS A 233 -2.31 16.42 -14.42
C HIS A 233 -1.17 15.71 -15.19
N THR A 234 -0.68 14.55 -14.76
CA THR A 234 0.36 13.74 -15.42
C THR A 234 0.11 13.57 -16.92
N ARG A 235 -1.14 13.26 -17.27
CA ARG A 235 -1.64 13.04 -18.64
C ARG A 235 -1.59 14.28 -19.53
N THR A 236 -1.49 15.47 -18.93
CA THR A 236 -1.26 16.69 -19.70
C THR A 236 0.20 16.80 -20.14
N ILE A 237 1.15 16.35 -19.32
CA ILE A 237 2.59 16.58 -19.55
C ILE A 237 3.09 15.70 -20.69
N GLN A 238 3.27 16.30 -21.88
CA GLN A 238 3.78 15.57 -23.04
C GLN A 238 5.31 15.53 -23.05
N LEU A 239 5.87 14.33 -23.19
CA LEU A 239 7.30 14.15 -23.47
C LEU A 239 7.57 14.44 -24.96
N PRO A 240 8.52 15.33 -25.31
CA PRO A 240 8.79 15.66 -26.71
C PRO A 240 9.19 14.44 -27.54
N LYS A 241 8.56 14.26 -28.70
CA LYS A 241 8.96 13.25 -29.69
C LYS A 241 10.26 13.69 -30.37
N SER A 242 11.37 13.05 -29.96
CA SER A 242 12.66 12.97 -30.65
C SER A 242 13.32 14.29 -31.14
N SER A 243 14.31 14.78 -30.39
CA SER A 243 15.55 15.31 -30.99
C SER A 243 16.74 15.03 -30.05
N TRP A 244 17.89 14.65 -30.62
CA TRP A 244 19.02 14.05 -29.89
C TRP A 244 19.70 14.99 -28.88
N TRP A 245 19.48 16.30 -29.00
CA TRP A 245 20.27 17.31 -28.29
C TRP A 245 19.57 17.94 -27.08
N HIS A 246 18.24 17.92 -26.98
CA HIS A 246 17.50 18.64 -25.94
C HIS A 246 16.32 17.85 -25.31
N ARG A 247 16.60 16.67 -24.72
CA ARG A 247 15.75 16.18 -23.62
C ARG A 247 15.90 17.16 -22.46
N THR A 248 14.89 17.99 -22.24
CA THR A 248 14.92 19.00 -21.19
C THR A 248 14.45 18.36 -19.89
N GLN A 249 15.41 18.16 -18.97
CA GLN A 249 15.28 17.47 -17.67
C GLN A 249 14.14 18.01 -16.81
N ASP A 250 13.71 19.25 -17.05
CA ASP A 250 12.57 19.89 -16.40
C ASP A 250 11.24 19.11 -16.64
N VAL A 251 10.96 18.62 -17.85
CA VAL A 251 9.74 17.84 -18.16
C VAL A 251 9.64 16.54 -17.37
N ILE A 252 10.78 15.91 -17.08
CA ILE A 252 10.84 14.66 -16.30
C ILE A 252 10.46 14.94 -14.84
N VAL A 253 11.13 15.91 -14.22
CA VAL A 253 10.83 16.38 -12.86
C VAL A 253 9.35 16.73 -12.70
N MET A 254 8.80 17.49 -13.65
CA MET A 254 7.39 17.88 -13.62
C MET A 254 6.41 16.71 -13.75
N LYS A 255 6.78 15.64 -14.47
CA LYS A 255 5.98 14.41 -14.56
C LYS A 255 6.03 13.64 -13.25
N ASP A 256 7.19 13.50 -12.65
CA ASP A 256 7.37 12.81 -11.36
C ASP A 256 6.59 13.50 -10.23
N MET A 257 6.67 14.83 -10.16
CA MET A 257 5.89 15.65 -9.21
C MET A 257 4.38 15.49 -9.37
N ALA A 258 3.88 15.53 -10.61
CA ALA A 258 2.45 15.32 -10.89
C ALA A 258 2.01 13.88 -10.55
N THR A 259 2.88 12.90 -10.76
CA THR A 259 2.61 11.48 -10.47
C THR A 259 2.47 11.24 -8.97
N ASP A 260 3.39 11.78 -8.15
CA ASP A 260 3.28 11.69 -6.70
C ASP A 260 2.08 12.47 -6.15
N SER A 261 1.79 13.64 -6.73
CA SER A 261 0.63 14.47 -6.39
C SER A 261 -0.71 13.74 -6.61
N GLU A 262 -0.84 13.04 -7.75
CA GLU A 262 -2.01 12.23 -8.10
C GLU A 262 -2.14 10.98 -7.25
N ARG A 263 -1.04 10.28 -6.96
CA ARG A 263 -1.02 9.13 -6.07
C ARG A 263 -1.67 9.45 -4.72
N VAL A 264 -1.28 10.56 -4.09
CA VAL A 264 -1.88 11.01 -2.82
C VAL A 264 -3.34 11.46 -3.02
N ALA A 265 -3.68 12.10 -4.14
CA ALA A 265 -5.07 12.50 -4.41
C ALA A 265 -6.01 11.29 -4.61
N GLU A 266 -5.55 10.22 -5.27
CA GLU A 266 -6.30 8.96 -5.38
C GLU A 266 -6.48 8.27 -4.02
N GLU A 267 -5.43 8.24 -3.20
CA GLU A 267 -5.47 7.70 -1.83
C GLU A 267 -6.50 8.43 -0.96
N MET A 268 -6.49 9.76 -0.98
CA MET A 268 -7.45 10.58 -0.22
C MET A 268 -8.87 10.46 -0.78
N SER A 269 -9.03 10.32 -2.09
CA SER A 269 -10.33 10.07 -2.72
C SER A 269 -10.95 8.74 -2.28
N LEU A 270 -10.14 7.70 -2.06
CA LEU A 270 -10.59 6.44 -1.44
C LEU A 270 -10.92 6.63 0.03
N ARG A 271 -10.00 7.22 0.79
CA ARG A 271 -10.13 7.45 2.25
C ARG A 271 -11.43 8.19 2.60
N PHE A 272 -11.81 9.16 1.77
CA PHE A 272 -13.00 9.99 1.95
C PHE A 272 -14.18 9.60 1.05
N GLN A 273 -14.14 8.45 0.35
CA GLN A 273 -15.22 8.02 -0.56
C GLN A 273 -16.57 7.81 0.18
N ARG A 274 -16.52 7.51 1.47
CA ARG A 274 -17.69 7.22 2.32
C ARG A 274 -18.02 8.32 3.32
N THR A 275 -17.28 9.42 3.32
CA THR A 275 -17.56 10.58 4.17
C THR A 275 -18.31 11.61 3.33
N ASN A 276 -19.40 12.16 3.86
CA ASN A 276 -20.27 13.08 3.12
C ASN A 276 -19.50 14.34 2.73
N GLU A 277 -19.04 14.42 1.48
CA GLU A 277 -18.54 15.65 0.83
C GLU A 277 -17.56 16.45 1.71
N VAL A 278 -16.65 15.74 2.39
CA VAL A 278 -15.59 16.40 3.18
C VAL A 278 -14.40 16.72 2.28
N TYR A 279 -14.05 15.88 1.32
CA TYR A 279 -12.85 16.05 0.47
C TYR A 279 -13.17 16.58 -0.94
N PHE A 280 -12.45 17.65 -1.35
CA PHE A 280 -12.60 18.31 -2.65
C PHE A 280 -11.24 18.52 -3.32
N ARG A 281 -10.93 17.78 -4.39
CA ARG A 281 -9.68 17.94 -5.16
C ARG A 281 -9.92 18.77 -6.41
N PHE A 282 -9.27 19.93 -6.52
CA PHE A 282 -9.22 20.73 -7.74
C PHE A 282 -7.86 20.56 -8.43
N ASN A 283 -7.87 20.26 -9.72
CA ASN A 283 -6.65 20.16 -10.52
C ASN A 283 -6.96 20.54 -11.97
N VAL A 284 -6.16 21.40 -12.60
CA VAL A 284 -6.41 21.83 -13.99
C VAL A 284 -6.06 20.68 -14.94
N ASP A 285 -7.08 20.20 -15.63
CA ASP A 285 -7.08 18.95 -16.41
C ASP A 285 -6.70 19.13 -17.89
N GLN A 286 -6.70 20.36 -18.42
CA GLN A 286 -6.43 20.69 -19.81
C GLN A 286 -5.77 22.07 -19.95
N GLY A 287 -4.94 22.25 -20.98
CA GLY A 287 -4.27 23.52 -21.34
C GLY A 287 -2.85 23.67 -20.80
N MET A 288 -2.49 22.90 -19.77
CA MET A 288 -1.18 22.98 -19.11
C MET A 288 -0.14 22.02 -19.73
N GLN A 289 -0.43 21.40 -20.88
CA GLN A 289 0.31 20.24 -21.42
C GLN A 289 1.80 20.48 -21.65
N ASP A 290 2.13 21.64 -22.23
CA ASP A 290 3.48 21.97 -22.69
C ASP A 290 4.17 23.00 -21.78
N MET A 291 3.59 23.31 -20.61
CA MET A 291 4.08 24.34 -19.71
C MET A 291 5.19 23.81 -18.81
N LYS A 292 6.37 24.42 -18.90
CA LYS A 292 7.54 24.04 -18.09
C LYS A 292 7.65 24.90 -16.84
N ASP A 293 8.33 24.40 -15.81
CA ASP A 293 8.52 25.13 -14.54
C ASP A 293 9.22 26.48 -14.71
N GLY A 294 9.95 26.69 -15.81
CA GLY A 294 10.54 27.96 -16.20
C GLY A 294 9.89 28.68 -17.39
N SER A 295 8.71 28.26 -17.88
CA SER A 295 7.96 28.94 -18.95
C SER A 295 7.20 30.17 -18.41
N TRP A 296 7.93 31.11 -17.81
CA TRP A 296 7.35 32.33 -17.23
C TRP A 296 6.62 33.19 -18.28
N GLU A 297 7.02 33.12 -19.55
CA GLU A 297 6.34 33.79 -20.67
C GLU A 297 4.89 33.33 -20.85
N ARG A 298 4.54 32.14 -20.33
CA ARG A 298 3.22 31.49 -20.47
C ARG A 298 2.34 31.62 -19.22
N LEU A 299 2.70 32.47 -18.25
CA LEU A 299 1.89 32.74 -17.06
C LEU A 299 0.45 33.19 -17.42
N GLY A 300 0.30 33.98 -18.49
CA GLY A 300 -1.02 34.42 -18.98
C GLY A 300 -1.90 33.27 -19.48
N GLU A 301 -1.33 32.28 -20.17
CA GLU A 301 -2.03 31.07 -20.61
C GLU A 301 -2.47 30.22 -19.40
N ALA A 302 -1.59 30.07 -18.40
CA ALA A 302 -1.90 29.31 -17.18
C ALA A 302 -3.10 29.91 -16.43
N MET A 303 -3.21 31.25 -16.37
CA MET A 303 -4.37 31.95 -15.82
C MET A 303 -5.64 31.72 -16.64
N GLN A 304 -5.54 31.73 -17.99
CA GLN A 304 -6.68 31.47 -18.86
C GLN A 304 -7.21 30.04 -18.72
N HIS A 305 -6.32 29.03 -18.65
CA HIS A 305 -6.71 27.65 -18.46
C HIS A 305 -7.29 27.37 -17.07
N ALA A 306 -6.76 27.99 -16.01
CA ALA A 306 -7.37 27.95 -14.68
C ALA A 306 -8.79 28.56 -14.69
N LYS A 307 -8.98 29.71 -15.34
CA LYS A 307 -10.31 30.33 -15.50
C LYS A 307 -11.26 29.44 -16.31
N ALA A 308 -10.81 28.82 -17.40
CA ALA A 308 -11.61 27.89 -18.20
C ALA A 308 -12.00 26.62 -17.42
N TYR A 309 -11.09 26.08 -16.60
CA TYR A 309 -11.36 24.94 -15.71
C TYR A 309 -12.47 25.26 -14.69
N LEU A 310 -12.49 26.47 -14.13
CA LEU A 310 -13.53 26.93 -13.20
C LEU A 310 -14.92 27.04 -13.84
N GLN A 311 -15.00 27.27 -15.17
CA GLN A 311 -16.27 27.31 -15.91
C GLN A 311 -16.85 25.94 -16.25
N LYS A 312 -16.11 24.83 -16.05
CA LYS A 312 -16.62 23.48 -16.30
C LYS A 312 -17.74 23.14 -15.30
N ASN A 313 -18.89 22.66 -15.80
CA ASN A 313 -20.08 22.36 -14.97
C ASN A 313 -19.77 21.47 -13.74
N LYS A 314 -18.98 20.39 -13.92
CA LYS A 314 -18.53 19.52 -12.82
C LYS A 314 -17.72 20.29 -11.77
N THR A 315 -16.73 21.07 -12.20
CA THR A 315 -15.89 21.90 -11.32
C THR A 315 -16.72 22.94 -10.59
N ASN A 316 -17.64 23.61 -11.29
CA ASN A 316 -18.48 24.66 -10.72
C ASN A 316 -19.40 24.14 -9.61
N LYS A 317 -20.00 22.95 -9.80
CA LYS A 317 -20.78 22.26 -8.75
C LYS A 317 -19.92 21.88 -7.55
N MET A 318 -18.75 21.28 -7.79
CA MET A 318 -17.81 20.91 -6.72
C MET A 318 -17.32 22.13 -5.93
N LEU A 319 -17.18 23.29 -6.57
CA LEU A 319 -16.78 24.54 -5.94
C LEU A 319 -17.93 25.17 -5.14
N GLN A 320 -19.17 25.14 -5.64
CA GLN A 320 -20.35 25.51 -4.85
C GLN A 320 -20.45 24.67 -3.57
N GLU A 321 -20.21 23.35 -3.67
CA GLU A 321 -20.30 22.44 -2.55
C GLU A 321 -19.16 22.64 -1.54
N ALA A 322 -17.91 22.78 -2.01
CA ALA A 322 -16.78 23.11 -1.15
C ALA A 322 -16.99 24.40 -0.34
N VAL A 323 -17.54 25.45 -0.97
CA VAL A 323 -17.89 26.72 -0.31
C VAL A 323 -19.04 26.54 0.67
N ARG A 324 -20.06 25.74 0.32
CA ARG A 324 -21.20 25.42 1.20
C ARG A 324 -20.72 24.72 2.47
N VAL A 325 -19.89 23.68 2.34
CA VAL A 325 -19.37 22.89 3.46
C VAL A 325 -18.40 23.72 4.30
N SER A 326 -17.42 24.42 3.71
CA SER A 326 -16.46 25.23 4.49
C SER A 326 -17.14 26.38 5.25
N THR A 327 -18.21 26.96 4.69
CA THR A 327 -18.95 28.06 5.32
C THR A 327 -19.95 27.58 6.37
N LYS A 328 -20.72 26.51 6.10
CA LYS A 328 -21.74 25.98 7.02
C LYS A 328 -21.22 24.99 8.05
N ARG A 329 -20.04 24.40 7.82
CA ARG A 329 -19.38 23.37 8.67
C ARG A 329 -20.27 22.18 9.04
N CYS A 330 -21.21 21.82 8.17
CA CYS A 330 -22.30 20.90 8.50
C CYS A 330 -21.96 19.40 8.37
N ASN A 331 -20.85 19.07 7.72
CA ASN A 331 -20.36 17.70 7.58
C ASN A 331 -19.08 17.61 8.40
N THR A 332 -18.91 16.60 9.25
CA THR A 332 -17.70 16.46 10.09
C THR A 332 -17.22 15.02 10.23
N ILE A 333 -15.90 14.84 10.32
CA ILE A 333 -15.21 13.58 10.61
C ILE A 333 -14.16 13.80 11.69
N THR A 334 -13.83 12.83 12.54
CA THR A 334 -12.77 13.07 13.55
C THR A 334 -11.40 13.30 12.90
N THR A 335 -10.52 14.08 13.53
CA THR A 335 -9.12 14.25 13.09
C THR A 335 -8.39 12.91 13.00
N THR A 336 -8.68 11.99 13.93
CA THR A 336 -8.23 10.60 13.91
C THR A 336 -8.78 9.81 12.70
N HIS A 337 -10.01 10.06 12.23
CA HIS A 337 -10.51 9.43 11.00
C HIS A 337 -9.83 10.04 9.76
N ALA A 338 -9.67 11.36 9.72
CA ALA A 338 -8.96 12.08 8.67
C ALA A 338 -7.49 11.64 8.52
N ALA A 339 -6.77 11.47 9.62
CA ALA A 339 -5.40 10.94 9.66
C ALA A 339 -5.30 9.44 9.31
N GLY A 340 -6.41 8.69 9.39
CA GLY A 340 -6.48 7.26 9.08
C GLY A 340 -6.26 6.34 10.28
N GLN A 341 -6.42 6.84 11.51
CA GLN A 341 -6.15 6.11 12.76
C GLN A 341 -7.41 5.58 13.49
N VAL A 342 -8.63 5.94 13.07
CA VAL A 342 -9.85 5.34 13.67
C VAL A 342 -10.12 3.95 13.08
N SER A 343 -9.81 2.92 13.86
CA SER A 343 -10.51 1.64 13.75
C SER A 343 -11.96 1.81 14.22
N GLY A 344 -12.87 2.02 13.26
CA GLY A 344 -14.27 2.33 13.53
C GLY A 344 -15.14 2.15 12.30
N THR A 345 -15.67 0.93 12.17
CA THR A 345 -16.78 0.56 11.27
C THR A 345 -16.71 1.04 9.82
N VAL A 346 -15.50 1.18 9.26
CA VAL A 346 -15.33 0.86 7.85
C VAL A 346 -15.77 -0.59 7.69
N LYS A 347 -16.95 -0.82 7.08
CA LYS A 347 -17.24 -2.11 6.46
C LYS A 347 -16.10 -2.38 5.50
N SER A 348 -15.15 -3.22 5.91
CA SER A 348 -14.09 -3.75 5.05
C SER A 348 -14.78 -4.64 4.01
N VAL A 349 -15.30 -3.95 2.99
CA VAL A 349 -15.47 -4.54 1.67
C VAL A 349 -14.04 -4.69 1.19
N VAL A 350 -13.51 -5.87 1.50
CA VAL A 350 -12.28 -6.48 1.01
C VAL A 350 -11.63 -5.62 -0.05
N GLU A 351 -10.59 -4.87 0.37
CA GLU A 351 -9.95 -3.89 -0.51
C GLU A 351 -9.45 -4.62 -1.74
N PHE A 352 -10.00 -4.22 -2.89
CA PHE A 352 -9.58 -4.77 -4.16
C PHE A 352 -8.12 -4.40 -4.38
N LYS A 353 -7.23 -5.41 -4.35
CA LYS A 353 -5.81 -5.25 -4.65
C LYS A 353 -5.67 -4.48 -5.95
N ARG A 354 -5.21 -3.23 -5.86
CA ARG A 354 -4.91 -2.44 -7.06
C ARG A 354 -3.65 -3.03 -7.70
N CYS A 355 -3.60 -2.98 -9.03
CA CYS A 355 -2.41 -3.35 -9.79
C CYS A 355 -1.18 -2.63 -9.20
N PRO A 356 -0.11 -3.35 -8.82
CA PRO A 356 1.10 -2.73 -8.29
C PRO A 356 1.69 -1.72 -9.30
N PRO A 357 2.34 -0.63 -8.84
CA PRO A 357 3.05 0.27 -9.74
C PRO A 357 4.34 -0.42 -10.25
N PRO A 358 4.82 -0.09 -11.47
CA PRO A 358 6.15 -0.50 -11.90
C PRO A 358 7.24 0.14 -11.02
N THR A 359 8.41 -0.50 -10.98
CA THR A 359 9.56 0.06 -10.25
C THR A 359 10.04 1.38 -10.85
N LYS A 360 10.36 2.37 -10.00
CA LYS A 360 10.87 3.69 -10.39
C LYS A 360 12.09 3.60 -11.33
N PHE A 361 12.87 2.52 -11.22
CA PHE A 361 14.08 2.28 -11.99
C PHE A 361 13.85 1.65 -13.37
N TYR A 362 12.62 1.24 -13.72
CA TYR A 362 12.33 0.60 -15.01
C TYR A 362 12.81 1.46 -16.20
N THR A 363 13.46 0.83 -17.18
CA THR A 363 14.02 1.47 -18.37
C THR A 363 14.33 0.41 -19.45
N GLY A 364 14.50 0.86 -20.70
CA GLY A 364 14.82 0.01 -21.84
C GLY A 364 13.61 -0.72 -22.44
N ARG A 365 13.88 -1.77 -23.23
CA ARG A 365 12.88 -2.67 -23.81
C ARG A 365 11.79 -1.97 -24.62
N THR A 366 12.15 -1.02 -25.47
CA THR A 366 11.18 -0.18 -26.20
C THR A 366 10.28 -1.00 -27.13
N ASP A 367 10.85 -2.04 -27.73
CA ASP A 367 10.18 -2.82 -28.75
C ASP A 367 9.22 -3.84 -28.11
N GLU A 368 9.61 -4.50 -27.02
CA GLU A 368 8.72 -5.39 -26.27
C GLU A 368 7.60 -4.61 -25.56
N ASN A 369 7.90 -3.42 -25.02
CA ASN A 369 6.87 -2.53 -24.47
C ASN A 369 5.83 -2.14 -25.55
N LYS A 370 6.30 -1.80 -26.75
CA LYS A 370 5.43 -1.51 -27.89
C LYS A 370 4.60 -2.73 -28.29
N GLN A 371 5.22 -3.90 -28.42
CA GLN A 371 4.54 -5.15 -28.78
C GLN A 371 3.40 -5.49 -27.82
N VAL A 372 3.66 -5.49 -26.51
CA VAL A 372 2.63 -5.81 -25.50
C VAL A 372 1.55 -4.71 -25.45
N THR A 373 1.92 -3.44 -25.63
CA THR A 373 0.96 -2.32 -25.74
C THR A 373 0.03 -2.51 -26.94
N GLU A 374 0.56 -2.82 -28.12
CA GLU A 374 -0.21 -3.05 -29.35
C GLU A 374 -1.09 -4.31 -29.24
N CYS A 375 -0.61 -5.37 -28.57
CA CYS A 375 -1.41 -6.57 -28.32
C CYS A 375 -2.65 -6.29 -27.46
N ILE A 376 -2.51 -5.49 -26.38
CA ILE A 376 -3.64 -5.20 -25.48
C ILE A 376 -4.53 -4.05 -25.99
N THR A 377 -3.98 -3.00 -26.60
CA THR A 377 -4.79 -1.85 -27.07
C THR A 377 -5.34 -2.02 -28.48
N GLY A 378 -4.70 -2.84 -29.32
CA GLY A 378 -5.04 -2.98 -30.73
C GLY A 378 -6.12 -4.02 -31.07
N GLY A 379 -6.57 -3.96 -32.32
CA GLY A 379 -7.52 -4.89 -32.94
C GLY A 379 -9.00 -4.65 -32.61
N ASP A 380 -9.86 -5.49 -33.19
CA ASP A 380 -11.32 -5.46 -32.98
C ASP A 380 -11.71 -5.64 -31.49
N ASN A 381 -12.98 -5.35 -31.18
CA ASN A 381 -13.63 -5.58 -29.88
C ASN A 381 -13.83 -7.09 -29.53
N LYS A 382 -12.98 -8.00 -30.03
CA LYS A 382 -12.94 -9.41 -29.62
C LYS A 382 -11.92 -9.57 -28.49
N ARG A 383 -12.16 -10.47 -27.54
CA ARG A 383 -11.17 -10.88 -26.53
C ARG A 383 -9.84 -11.26 -27.19
N ARG A 384 -8.72 -10.82 -26.60
CA ARG A 384 -7.35 -11.27 -26.92
C ARG A 384 -6.61 -11.72 -25.68
N VAL A 385 -5.68 -12.65 -25.85
CA VAL A 385 -4.78 -13.15 -24.80
C VAL A 385 -3.34 -12.90 -25.23
N CYS A 386 -2.61 -12.11 -24.44
CA CYS A 386 -1.18 -11.83 -24.61
C CYS A 386 -0.37 -12.68 -23.63
N VAL A 387 0.68 -13.36 -24.10
CA VAL A 387 1.55 -14.19 -23.26
C VAL A 387 2.97 -13.63 -23.30
N VAL A 388 3.46 -13.17 -22.16
CA VAL A 388 4.84 -12.68 -21.95
C VAL A 388 5.62 -13.78 -21.24
N HIS A 389 6.50 -14.47 -21.96
CA HIS A 389 7.27 -15.60 -21.41
C HIS A 389 8.78 -15.39 -21.53
N GLY A 390 9.55 -16.00 -20.64
CA GLY A 390 11.01 -15.82 -20.59
C GLY A 390 11.60 -16.29 -19.25
N LEU A 391 12.92 -16.22 -19.11
CA LEU A 391 13.63 -16.70 -17.93
C LEU A 391 13.19 -16.01 -16.62
N GLY A 392 13.59 -16.57 -15.48
CA GLY A 392 13.45 -15.92 -14.18
C GLY A 392 14.20 -14.57 -14.13
N GLY A 393 13.64 -13.55 -13.47
CA GLY A 393 14.36 -12.29 -13.19
C GLY A 393 14.65 -11.36 -14.39
N VAL A 394 14.21 -11.69 -15.61
CA VAL A 394 14.39 -10.82 -16.81
C VAL A 394 13.52 -9.54 -16.81
N GLY A 395 12.54 -9.44 -15.90
CA GLY A 395 11.67 -8.25 -15.76
C GLY A 395 10.26 -8.35 -16.39
N LYS A 396 9.74 -9.57 -16.64
CA LYS A 396 8.40 -9.79 -17.25
C LYS A 396 7.28 -9.00 -16.57
N THR A 397 7.15 -9.17 -15.25
CA THR A 397 6.17 -8.47 -14.42
C THR A 397 6.32 -6.95 -14.56
N GLN A 398 7.55 -6.44 -14.45
CA GLN A 398 7.81 -4.99 -14.53
C GLN A 398 7.48 -4.40 -15.92
N LEU A 399 7.73 -5.14 -17.01
CA LEU A 399 7.28 -4.74 -18.35
C LEU A 399 5.75 -4.66 -18.43
N VAL A 400 5.03 -5.66 -17.91
CA VAL A 400 3.57 -5.65 -17.91
C VAL A 400 3.02 -4.53 -17.03
N LEU A 401 3.59 -4.29 -15.84
CA LEU A 401 3.20 -3.16 -14.97
C LEU A 401 3.43 -1.80 -15.64
N ASN A 402 4.56 -1.61 -16.33
CA ASN A 402 4.84 -0.39 -17.09
C ASN A 402 3.84 -0.19 -18.24
N VAL A 403 3.50 -1.24 -19.00
CA VAL A 403 2.48 -1.17 -20.06
C VAL A 403 1.08 -0.91 -19.49
N ILE A 404 0.74 -1.45 -18.32
CA ILE A 404 -0.52 -1.15 -17.62
C ILE A 404 -0.57 0.31 -17.18
N GLU A 405 0.52 0.84 -16.62
CA GLU A 405 0.60 2.26 -16.24
C GLU A 405 0.39 3.19 -17.45
N GLN A 406 1.04 2.87 -18.58
CA GLN A 406 0.90 3.63 -19.83
C GLN A 406 -0.49 3.51 -20.47
N THR A 407 -1.19 2.38 -20.27
CA THR A 407 -2.51 2.11 -20.88
C THR A 407 -3.69 2.24 -19.92
N ARG A 408 -3.47 2.65 -18.66
CA ARG A 408 -4.44 2.64 -17.55
C ARG A 408 -5.80 3.27 -17.90
N ASP A 409 -5.80 4.26 -18.78
CA ASP A 409 -6.97 5.02 -19.23
C ASP A 409 -7.86 4.29 -20.25
N HIS A 410 -7.34 3.24 -20.90
CA HIS A 410 -8.10 2.42 -21.84
C HIS A 410 -9.04 1.43 -21.12
N TRP A 411 -8.84 1.22 -19.81
CA TRP A 411 -9.46 0.18 -19.01
C TRP A 411 -10.37 0.79 -17.93
N VAL A 412 -11.62 0.34 -17.86
CA VAL A 412 -12.56 0.69 -16.78
C VAL A 412 -12.30 -0.19 -15.55
N HIS A 413 -11.88 -1.45 -15.78
CA HIS A 413 -11.49 -2.39 -14.71
C HIS A 413 -10.17 -3.07 -15.07
N ILE A 414 -9.24 -3.14 -14.13
CA ILE A 414 -7.96 -3.85 -14.26
C ILE A 414 -7.90 -4.83 -13.09
N ILE A 415 -7.92 -6.13 -13.36
CA ILE A 415 -7.84 -7.22 -12.37
C ILE A 415 -6.44 -7.79 -12.40
N TYR A 416 -5.67 -7.52 -11.35
CA TYR A 416 -4.35 -8.11 -11.16
C TYR A 416 -4.49 -9.40 -10.33
N VAL A 417 -3.97 -10.51 -10.86
CA VAL A 417 -4.16 -11.86 -10.34
C VAL A 417 -2.80 -12.50 -10.16
N ASP A 418 -2.51 -12.95 -8.94
CA ASP A 418 -1.39 -13.86 -8.69
C ASP A 418 -1.77 -15.26 -9.18
N ALA A 419 -1.04 -15.75 -10.18
CA ALA A 419 -1.25 -17.02 -10.84
C ALA A 419 -0.24 -18.10 -10.42
N SER A 420 0.48 -17.89 -9.31
CA SER A 420 1.43 -18.86 -8.75
C SER A 420 0.75 -20.15 -8.26
N SER A 421 -0.49 -20.08 -7.78
CA SER A 421 -1.31 -21.24 -7.44
C SER A 421 -2.79 -21.03 -7.77
N GLU A 422 -3.57 -22.12 -7.79
CA GLU A 422 -5.01 -22.05 -8.01
C GLU A 422 -5.74 -21.30 -6.87
N GLU A 423 -5.27 -21.44 -5.62
CA GLU A 423 -5.77 -20.71 -4.46
C GLU A 423 -5.48 -19.21 -4.53
N ALA A 424 -4.33 -18.80 -5.07
CA ALA A 424 -3.98 -17.39 -5.30
C ALA A 424 -4.91 -16.74 -6.33
N ILE A 425 -5.28 -17.49 -7.39
CA ILE A 425 -6.26 -17.05 -8.38
C ILE A 425 -7.65 -16.95 -7.76
N GLU A 426 -8.15 -17.99 -7.09
CA GLU A 426 -9.47 -17.97 -6.43
C GLU A 426 -9.59 -16.83 -5.42
N LYS A 427 -8.53 -16.57 -4.63
CA LYS A 427 -8.48 -15.42 -3.71
C LYS A 427 -8.64 -14.11 -4.49
N SER A 428 -7.80 -13.86 -5.49
CA SER A 428 -7.84 -12.61 -6.28
C SER A 428 -9.20 -12.36 -6.95
N PHE A 429 -9.81 -13.41 -7.52
CA PHE A 429 -11.14 -13.33 -8.13
C PHE A 429 -12.23 -13.08 -7.08
N LYS A 430 -12.21 -13.77 -5.93
CA LYS A 430 -13.16 -13.56 -4.83
C LYS A 430 -13.07 -12.16 -4.22
N GLU A 431 -11.86 -11.61 -4.10
CA GLU A 431 -11.62 -10.22 -3.65
C GLU A 431 -12.26 -9.22 -4.63
N PHE A 432 -12.02 -9.36 -5.94
CA PHE A 432 -12.67 -8.53 -6.96
C PHE A 432 -14.19 -8.69 -6.96
N GLY A 433 -14.70 -9.93 -6.95
CA GLY A 433 -16.14 -10.22 -6.99
C GLY A 433 -16.89 -9.63 -5.80
N THR A 434 -16.29 -9.72 -4.61
CA THR A 434 -16.82 -9.07 -3.39
C THR A 434 -16.80 -7.55 -3.51
N ALA A 435 -15.71 -6.96 -4.01
CA ALA A 435 -15.57 -5.51 -4.15
C ALA A 435 -16.50 -4.90 -5.21
N LYS A 436 -16.83 -5.64 -6.28
CA LYS A 436 -17.74 -5.23 -7.34
C LYS A 436 -19.18 -5.75 -7.18
N SER A 437 -19.44 -6.57 -6.16
CA SER A 437 -20.73 -7.26 -5.94
C SER A 437 -21.18 -8.11 -7.14
N THR A 438 -20.23 -8.74 -7.84
CA THR A 438 -20.50 -9.59 -9.02
C THR A 438 -20.57 -11.08 -8.70
N GLY A 439 -20.07 -11.49 -7.53
CA GLY A 439 -20.07 -12.88 -7.07
C GLY A 439 -19.07 -13.11 -5.94
N GLN A 440 -19.01 -14.34 -5.41
CA GLN A 440 -17.97 -14.78 -4.48
C GLN A 440 -17.10 -15.91 -5.02
N THR A 441 -17.43 -16.44 -6.21
CA THR A 441 -16.67 -17.49 -6.91
C THR A 441 -15.97 -16.92 -8.14
N SER A 442 -14.86 -17.55 -8.53
CA SER A 442 -14.18 -17.26 -9.80
C SER A 442 -15.12 -17.39 -11.00
N LYS A 443 -16.01 -18.39 -10.99
CA LYS A 443 -17.01 -18.61 -12.05
C LYS A 443 -17.95 -17.41 -12.23
N GLU A 444 -18.58 -16.92 -11.16
CA GLU A 444 -19.50 -15.77 -11.24
C GLU A 444 -18.78 -14.51 -11.77
N VAL A 445 -17.52 -14.31 -11.38
CA VAL A 445 -16.69 -13.22 -11.89
C VAL A 445 -16.35 -13.40 -13.38
N ILE A 446 -16.11 -14.62 -13.84
CA ILE A 446 -15.91 -14.93 -15.27
C ILE A 446 -17.20 -14.71 -16.06
N ASP A 447 -18.35 -15.19 -15.57
CA ASP A 447 -19.67 -14.98 -16.17
C ASP A 447 -19.99 -13.47 -16.26
N TRP A 448 -19.57 -12.68 -15.27
CA TRP A 448 -19.61 -11.21 -15.33
C TRP A 448 -18.65 -10.62 -16.37
N LEU A 449 -17.39 -11.07 -16.45
CA LEU A 449 -16.42 -10.61 -17.45
C LEU A 449 -16.89 -10.89 -18.89
N GLU A 450 -17.51 -12.05 -19.14
CA GLU A 450 -18.07 -12.41 -20.45
C GLU A 450 -19.27 -11.55 -20.86
N SER A 451 -20.09 -11.14 -19.89
CA SER A 451 -21.28 -10.29 -20.11
C SER A 451 -21.01 -8.79 -20.02
N CYS A 452 -19.84 -8.40 -19.50
CA CYS A 452 -19.46 -7.00 -19.32
C CYS A 452 -19.25 -6.27 -20.66
N ARG A 453 -19.93 -5.12 -20.80
CA ARG A 453 -19.85 -4.24 -21.99
C ARG A 453 -18.75 -3.18 -21.87
N GLU A 454 -18.13 -3.04 -20.70
CA GLU A 454 -17.06 -2.09 -20.45
C GLU A 454 -15.69 -2.73 -20.74
N ARG A 455 -14.69 -1.91 -21.04
CA ARG A 455 -13.33 -2.40 -21.30
C ARG A 455 -12.67 -2.86 -19.99
N TRP A 456 -12.30 -4.13 -19.94
CA TRP A 456 -11.59 -4.71 -18.80
C TRP A 456 -10.30 -5.41 -19.23
N LEU A 457 -9.33 -5.45 -18.31
CA LEU A 457 -8.05 -6.14 -18.44
C LEU A 457 -7.87 -7.11 -17.26
N VAL A 458 -7.51 -8.36 -17.52
CA VAL A 458 -7.10 -9.34 -16.51
C VAL A 458 -5.62 -9.68 -16.69
N VAL A 459 -4.85 -9.70 -15.61
CA VAL A 459 -3.40 -9.93 -15.63
C VAL A 459 -3.10 -11.10 -14.71
N PHE A 460 -2.63 -12.22 -15.28
CA PHE A 460 -2.16 -13.39 -14.53
C PHE A 460 -0.63 -13.31 -14.40
N ASP A 461 -0.13 -12.89 -13.24
CA ASP A 461 1.31 -12.76 -12.95
C ASP A 461 1.87 -14.03 -12.30
N ASN A 462 3.11 -14.42 -12.63
CA ASN A 462 3.81 -15.59 -12.08
C ASN A 462 3.10 -16.93 -12.37
N ALA A 463 2.59 -17.09 -13.60
CA ALA A 463 1.97 -18.30 -14.14
C ALA A 463 3.00 -19.44 -14.37
N ASP A 464 3.76 -19.79 -13.34
CA ASP A 464 4.97 -20.64 -13.44
C ASP A 464 4.75 -22.09 -13.00
N ALA A 465 3.65 -22.39 -12.30
CA ALA A 465 3.36 -23.72 -11.77
C ALA A 465 2.60 -24.57 -12.82
N PRO A 466 3.18 -25.70 -13.32
CA PRO A 466 2.52 -26.53 -14.34
C PRO A 466 1.22 -27.19 -13.87
N SER A 467 1.00 -27.29 -12.57
CA SER A 467 -0.23 -27.79 -11.95
C SER A 467 -1.39 -26.79 -12.01
N THR A 468 -1.12 -25.50 -12.18
CA THR A 468 -2.13 -24.43 -12.13
C THR A 468 -2.81 -24.28 -13.49
N ASN A 469 -4.05 -24.76 -13.64
CA ASN A 469 -4.75 -24.73 -14.91
C ASN A 469 -5.39 -23.37 -15.21
N ILE A 470 -4.58 -22.38 -15.58
CA ILE A 470 -4.99 -20.99 -15.84
C ILE A 470 -6.07 -20.88 -16.91
N ARG A 471 -6.10 -21.80 -17.88
CA ARG A 471 -7.10 -21.81 -18.96
C ARG A 471 -8.55 -21.82 -18.44
N ARG A 472 -8.81 -22.38 -17.26
CA ARG A 472 -10.15 -22.37 -16.64
C ARG A 472 -10.62 -21.00 -16.14
N TYR A 473 -9.69 -20.04 -16.01
CA TYR A 473 -9.93 -18.69 -15.52
C TYR A 473 -9.98 -17.62 -16.62
N ILE A 474 -9.65 -17.99 -17.86
CA ILE A 474 -9.69 -17.10 -19.01
C ILE A 474 -11.14 -17.07 -19.54
N PRO A 475 -11.84 -15.91 -19.51
CA PRO A 475 -13.21 -15.80 -20.03
C PRO A 475 -13.26 -16.25 -21.49
N ALA A 476 -14.24 -17.06 -21.89
CA ALA A 476 -14.36 -17.60 -23.24
C ALA A 476 -14.88 -16.56 -24.26
N ARG A 477 -15.51 -15.49 -23.77
CA ARG A 477 -16.16 -14.43 -24.57
C ARG A 477 -15.91 -13.04 -23.94
N GLY A 478 -16.44 -11.99 -24.57
CA GLY A 478 -16.34 -10.60 -24.10
C GLY A 478 -15.40 -9.70 -24.91
N GLN A 479 -15.32 -8.42 -24.52
CA GLN A 479 -14.53 -7.39 -25.22
C GLN A 479 -13.19 -7.05 -24.52
N GLY A 480 -12.85 -7.75 -23.44
CA GLY A 480 -11.67 -7.47 -22.64
C GLY A 480 -10.34 -7.96 -23.20
N ARG A 481 -9.32 -7.89 -22.36
CA ARG A 481 -7.96 -8.37 -22.63
C ARG A 481 -7.45 -9.23 -21.48
N VAL A 482 -6.60 -10.19 -21.80
CA VAL A 482 -5.90 -11.02 -20.83
C VAL A 482 -4.40 -10.93 -21.10
N VAL A 483 -3.59 -10.75 -20.06
CA VAL A 483 -2.13 -10.80 -20.10
C VAL A 483 -1.65 -11.88 -19.14
N ILE A 484 -0.66 -12.69 -19.55
CA ILE A 484 -0.08 -13.77 -18.73
C ILE A 484 1.44 -13.58 -18.68
N THR A 485 2.05 -13.54 -17.49
CA THR A 485 3.52 -13.58 -17.31
C THR A 485 3.98 -14.95 -16.82
N THR A 486 4.97 -15.56 -17.48
CA THR A 486 5.36 -16.96 -17.17
C THR A 486 6.82 -17.29 -17.51
N ARG A 487 7.37 -18.33 -16.87
CA ARG A 487 8.57 -19.06 -17.29
C ARG A 487 8.27 -20.22 -18.26
N LEU A 488 7.02 -20.68 -18.34
CA LEU A 488 6.62 -21.85 -19.13
C LEU A 488 6.32 -21.45 -20.59
N PRO A 489 7.16 -21.81 -21.58
CA PRO A 489 6.92 -21.45 -22.98
C PRO A 489 5.66 -22.10 -23.54
N ASP A 490 5.23 -23.25 -23.01
CA ASP A 490 4.01 -23.95 -23.45
C ASP A 490 2.71 -23.14 -23.26
N LEU A 491 2.68 -22.18 -22.33
CA LEU A 491 1.53 -21.31 -22.16
C LEU A 491 1.34 -20.32 -23.33
N ALA A 492 2.34 -20.13 -24.21
CA ALA A 492 2.19 -19.36 -25.45
C ALA A 492 1.07 -19.91 -26.36
N ARG A 493 0.74 -21.20 -26.24
CA ARG A 493 -0.39 -21.87 -26.92
C ARG A 493 -1.77 -21.31 -26.50
N LEU A 494 -1.86 -20.51 -25.45
CA LEU A 494 -3.08 -19.82 -25.01
C LEU A 494 -3.24 -18.42 -25.64
N SER A 495 -2.24 -17.92 -26.38
CA SER A 495 -2.27 -16.58 -26.95
C SER A 495 -3.20 -16.47 -28.16
N GLU A 496 -3.74 -15.27 -28.40
CA GLU A 496 -4.73 -15.05 -29.48
C GLU A 496 -4.52 -13.71 -30.21
N GLY A 497 -4.09 -13.80 -31.47
CA GLY A 497 -3.90 -12.67 -32.39
C GLY A 497 -2.50 -12.65 -33.02
N PRO A 498 -2.24 -11.73 -33.97
CA PRO A 498 -0.87 -11.40 -34.35
C PRO A 498 -0.14 -10.77 -33.16
N ASP A 499 1.17 -11.04 -33.04
CA ASP A 499 2.07 -10.50 -32.02
C ASP A 499 1.64 -10.73 -30.56
N SER A 500 0.79 -11.74 -30.32
CA SER A 500 0.25 -12.10 -29.01
C SER A 500 1.21 -12.87 -28.09
N VAL A 501 2.40 -13.21 -28.58
CA VAL A 501 3.47 -13.86 -27.81
C VAL A 501 4.68 -12.94 -27.77
N CYS A 502 5.06 -12.50 -26.56
CA CYS A 502 6.26 -11.71 -26.32
C CYS A 502 7.28 -12.60 -25.59
N GLN A 503 8.32 -13.03 -26.30
CA GLN A 503 9.45 -13.74 -25.69
C GLN A 503 10.44 -12.73 -25.12
N LEU A 504 10.52 -12.63 -23.80
CA LEU A 504 11.38 -11.68 -23.10
C LEU A 504 12.77 -12.29 -22.81
N SER A 505 13.75 -11.88 -23.60
CA SER A 505 15.16 -12.23 -23.47
C SER A 505 15.86 -11.43 -22.36
N CYS A 506 17.14 -11.73 -22.07
CA CYS A 506 18.00 -10.85 -21.27
C CYS A 506 18.09 -9.44 -21.88
N MET A 507 18.31 -8.43 -21.04
CA MET A 507 18.50 -7.05 -21.47
C MET A 507 19.74 -6.92 -22.36
N SER A 508 19.69 -6.01 -23.33
CA SER A 508 20.87 -5.62 -24.11
C SER A 508 21.92 -4.98 -23.19
N LEU A 509 23.18 -4.91 -23.64
CA LEU A 509 24.24 -4.25 -22.87
C LEU A 509 23.91 -2.77 -22.62
N GLU A 510 23.30 -2.10 -23.60
CA GLU A 510 22.87 -0.70 -23.51
C GLU A 510 21.76 -0.52 -22.47
N ASP A 511 20.68 -1.30 -22.55
CA ASP A 511 19.57 -1.25 -21.60
C ASP A 511 20.02 -1.63 -20.18
N GLY A 512 20.90 -2.62 -20.05
CA GLY A 512 21.45 -3.07 -18.76
C GLY A 512 22.35 -2.01 -18.11
N THR A 513 23.23 -1.38 -18.91
CA THR A 513 24.05 -0.23 -18.47
C THR A 513 23.16 0.94 -18.05
N ALA A 514 22.12 1.26 -18.84
CA ALA A 514 21.18 2.33 -18.52
C ALA A 514 20.41 2.07 -17.21
N LEU A 515 19.97 0.82 -16.98
CA LEU A 515 19.33 0.41 -15.72
C LEU A 515 20.30 0.54 -14.53
N LEU A 516 21.54 0.05 -14.67
CA LEU A 516 22.55 0.13 -13.60
C LEU A 516 22.83 1.60 -13.21
N LEU A 517 23.11 2.45 -14.19
CA LEU A 517 23.41 3.87 -13.96
C LEU A 517 22.22 4.63 -13.35
N LYS A 518 20.98 4.28 -13.74
CA LYS A 518 19.76 4.86 -13.18
C LYS A 518 19.56 4.51 -11.70
N ILE A 519 20.09 3.37 -11.24
CA ILE A 519 20.03 2.94 -9.83
C ILE A 519 21.20 3.52 -9.02
N THR A 520 22.42 3.49 -9.54
CA THR A 520 23.62 3.98 -8.83
C THR A 520 23.69 5.50 -8.72
N SER A 521 22.96 6.23 -9.58
CA SER A 521 22.92 7.69 -9.60
C SER A 521 21.52 8.26 -9.32
N PRO A 522 20.94 8.06 -8.10
CA PRO A 522 19.57 8.48 -7.74
C PRO A 522 19.44 10.00 -7.50
N GLY A 523 19.99 10.80 -8.41
CA GLY A 523 20.04 12.26 -8.34
C GLY A 523 20.82 12.92 -9.49
N GLY A 524 20.89 12.29 -10.67
CA GLY A 524 21.35 12.93 -11.90
C GLY A 524 22.84 13.30 -12.00
N ARG A 525 23.67 12.92 -11.01
CA ARG A 525 25.13 13.09 -11.12
C ARG A 525 25.71 12.05 -12.06
N CYS A 526 25.98 12.43 -13.31
CA CYS A 526 26.98 11.73 -14.11
C CYS A 526 28.31 11.73 -13.34
N SER A 527 28.72 10.55 -12.88
CA SER A 527 30.13 10.21 -12.70
C SER A 527 30.82 10.19 -14.09
N PRO A 528 32.16 10.31 -14.21
CA PRO A 528 32.84 10.48 -15.49
C PRO A 528 32.59 9.35 -16.50
N ASP A 529 32.98 9.53 -17.77
CA ASP A 529 32.92 8.50 -18.84
C ASP A 529 33.49 7.12 -18.42
N ASN A 530 34.37 7.09 -17.43
CA ASN A 530 34.90 5.88 -16.82
C ASN A 530 33.82 4.98 -16.18
N ASP A 531 32.76 5.55 -15.58
CA ASP A 531 31.72 4.77 -14.91
C ASP A 531 30.75 4.15 -15.93
N ALA A 532 30.50 4.81 -17.07
CA ALA A 532 29.75 4.22 -18.18
C ALA A 532 30.52 3.05 -18.82
N LYS A 533 31.85 3.18 -18.98
CA LYS A 533 32.72 2.07 -19.42
C LYS A 533 32.76 0.93 -18.42
N ALA A 534 32.96 1.23 -17.13
CA ALA A 534 32.96 0.22 -16.07
C ALA A 534 31.60 -0.51 -15.95
N ALA A 535 30.50 0.17 -16.25
CA ALA A 535 29.16 -0.44 -16.31
C ALA A 535 28.97 -1.35 -17.53
N GLN A 536 29.62 -1.06 -18.67
CA GLN A 536 29.64 -1.93 -19.86
C GLN A 536 30.56 -3.15 -19.67
N GLU A 537 31.63 -3.02 -18.88
CA GLU A 537 32.54 -4.13 -18.54
C GLU A 537 31.95 -5.10 -17.49
N LEU A 538 30.90 -4.68 -16.76
CA LEU A 538 30.28 -5.46 -15.69
C LEU A 538 29.29 -6.51 -16.25
N ASP A 539 29.79 -7.70 -16.59
CA ASP A 539 28.95 -8.82 -17.04
C ASP A 539 28.08 -9.40 -15.91
N LEU A 540 26.83 -8.92 -15.83
CA LEU A 540 25.75 -9.47 -15.00
C LEU A 540 24.81 -10.40 -15.78
N GLY A 541 25.25 -10.91 -16.94
CA GLY A 541 24.47 -11.82 -17.77
C GLY A 541 23.21 -11.22 -18.41
N GLY A 542 23.02 -9.89 -18.34
CA GLY A 542 21.84 -9.17 -18.85
C GLY A 542 20.54 -9.43 -18.06
N LEU A 543 20.61 -9.98 -16.85
CA LEU A 543 19.44 -10.26 -16.03
C LEU A 543 19.05 -9.02 -15.23
N ALA A 544 17.87 -8.47 -15.52
CA ALA A 544 17.37 -7.22 -14.91
C ALA A 544 17.44 -7.23 -13.39
N LEU A 545 17.07 -8.36 -12.76
CA LEU A 545 17.12 -8.53 -11.31
C LEU A 545 18.55 -8.47 -10.75
N ALA A 546 19.53 -9.13 -11.39
CA ALA A 546 20.93 -9.08 -10.96
C ALA A 546 21.52 -7.66 -11.10
N ILE A 547 21.14 -6.94 -12.16
CA ILE A 547 21.49 -5.53 -12.36
C ILE A 547 20.88 -4.65 -11.24
N VAL A 548 19.64 -4.91 -10.84
CA VAL A 548 18.99 -4.20 -9.73
C VAL A 548 19.74 -4.39 -8.41
N HIS A 549 20.08 -5.63 -8.04
CA HIS A 549 20.83 -5.88 -6.79
C HIS A 549 22.25 -5.33 -6.82
N ALA A 550 22.97 -5.44 -7.94
CA ALA A 550 24.29 -4.84 -8.10
C ALA A 550 24.22 -3.30 -7.97
N GLY A 551 23.23 -2.67 -8.62
CA GLY A 551 22.98 -1.23 -8.50
C GLY A 551 22.63 -0.80 -7.08
N ALA A 552 21.75 -1.55 -6.40
CA ALA A 552 21.36 -1.30 -5.02
C ALA A 552 22.54 -1.43 -4.05
N TYR A 553 23.37 -2.47 -4.21
CA TYR A 553 24.61 -2.64 -3.47
C TYR A 553 25.54 -1.43 -3.63
N ILE A 554 25.81 -1.02 -4.87
CA ILE A 554 26.70 0.13 -5.17
C ILE A 554 26.12 1.43 -4.60
N ALA A 555 24.82 1.64 -4.71
CA ALA A 555 24.15 2.85 -4.21
C ALA A 555 24.13 2.94 -2.68
N HIS A 556 24.09 1.81 -1.96
CA HIS A 556 24.00 1.79 -0.49
C HIS A 556 25.33 1.61 0.23
N SER A 557 26.34 1.00 -0.40
CA SER A 557 27.68 0.85 0.19
C SER A 557 28.51 2.14 0.10
N LEU A 558 28.81 2.74 1.25
CA LEU A 558 29.64 3.94 1.38
C LEU A 558 31.00 3.81 0.65
N GLY A 559 31.25 4.72 -0.30
CA GLY A 559 32.51 4.75 -1.06
C GLY A 559 32.69 3.58 -2.04
N MET A 560 31.60 2.93 -2.45
CA MET A 560 31.59 1.94 -3.52
C MET A 560 31.51 2.64 -4.88
N THR A 561 32.22 2.10 -5.88
CA THR A 561 32.15 2.53 -7.29
C THR A 561 31.90 1.32 -8.16
N ILE A 562 31.44 1.53 -9.40
CA ILE A 562 31.14 0.43 -10.33
C ILE A 562 32.39 -0.44 -10.56
N SER A 563 33.57 0.16 -10.82
CA SER A 563 34.83 -0.57 -10.99
C SER A 563 35.27 -1.32 -9.72
N ARG A 564 35.05 -0.75 -8.52
CA ARG A 564 35.37 -1.42 -7.25
C ARG A 564 34.46 -2.62 -7.00
N TYR A 565 33.17 -2.48 -7.31
CA TYR A 565 32.22 -3.58 -7.27
C TYR A 565 32.57 -4.67 -8.27
N HIS A 566 32.95 -4.32 -9.51
CA HIS A 566 33.37 -5.28 -10.54
C HIS A 566 34.53 -6.16 -10.06
N ASN A 567 35.60 -5.56 -9.53
CA ASN A 567 36.75 -6.29 -9.00
C ASN A 567 36.38 -7.20 -7.80
N MET A 568 35.42 -6.78 -6.98
CA MET A 568 34.92 -7.56 -5.85
C MET A 568 34.02 -8.72 -6.29
N LEU A 569 33.17 -8.50 -7.31
CA LEU A 569 32.35 -9.53 -7.93
C LEU A 569 33.24 -10.62 -8.51
N LEU A 570 34.28 -10.25 -9.29
CA LEU A 570 35.25 -11.18 -9.86
C LEU A 570 36.01 -11.98 -8.80
N SER A 571 36.41 -11.35 -7.68
CA SER A 571 37.16 -12.06 -6.62
C SER A 571 36.28 -13.02 -5.81
N GLN A 572 34.99 -12.72 -5.63
CA GLN A 572 34.04 -13.64 -4.98
C GLN A 572 33.52 -14.73 -5.92
N ARG A 573 33.49 -14.51 -7.24
CA ARG A 573 32.80 -15.39 -8.21
C ARG A 573 33.18 -16.87 -8.11
N ARG A 574 34.46 -17.22 -7.90
CA ARG A 574 34.87 -18.63 -7.74
C ARG A 574 34.26 -19.26 -6.48
N ARG A 575 34.46 -18.62 -5.32
CA ARG A 575 33.88 -19.07 -4.03
C ARG A 575 32.35 -19.20 -4.13
N MET A 576 31.70 -18.22 -4.75
CA MET A 576 30.25 -18.18 -4.87
C MET A 576 29.71 -19.22 -5.86
N LEU A 577 30.47 -19.57 -6.89
CA LEU A 577 30.18 -20.69 -7.79
C LEU A 577 30.33 -22.04 -7.07
N ASP A 578 31.32 -22.18 -6.19
CA ASP A 578 31.51 -23.38 -5.37
C ASP A 578 30.33 -23.53 -4.38
N GLU A 579 29.99 -22.49 -3.60
CA GLU A 579 28.79 -22.46 -2.73
C GLU A 579 27.50 -22.73 -3.51
N TYR A 580 27.34 -22.15 -4.70
CA TYR A 580 26.18 -22.38 -5.58
C TYR A 580 26.10 -23.82 -6.09
N ASN A 581 27.24 -24.47 -6.33
CA ASN A 581 27.28 -25.85 -6.81
C ASN A 581 26.88 -26.86 -5.72
N GLU A 582 27.06 -26.53 -4.44
CA GLU A 582 26.62 -27.34 -3.31
C GLU A 582 25.11 -27.22 -3.01
N LEU A 583 24.42 -26.20 -3.56
CA LEU A 583 22.99 -26.04 -3.36
C LEU A 583 22.17 -27.23 -3.90
N PRO A 584 21.03 -27.58 -3.27
CA PRO A 584 20.12 -28.57 -3.81
C PRO A 584 19.56 -28.09 -5.16
N VAL A 585 19.28 -29.03 -6.07
CA VAL A 585 18.80 -28.73 -7.45
C VAL A 585 17.56 -27.82 -7.46
N THR A 586 16.69 -27.92 -6.46
CA THR A 586 15.49 -27.07 -6.29
C THR A 586 15.78 -25.60 -5.97
N ALA A 587 17.01 -25.27 -5.55
CA ALA A 587 17.47 -23.90 -5.27
C ALA A 587 18.47 -23.38 -6.32
N LYS A 588 18.90 -24.23 -7.27
CA LYS A 588 19.66 -23.77 -8.43
C LYS A 588 18.72 -23.08 -9.42
N LEU A 589 19.17 -21.95 -9.92
CA LEU A 589 18.54 -21.19 -10.99
C LEU A 589 18.95 -21.74 -12.36
N ASP A 590 18.33 -21.22 -13.42
CA ASP A 590 18.63 -21.52 -14.82
C ASP A 590 20.09 -21.19 -15.23
N GLU A 591 20.47 -21.38 -16.50
CA GLU A 591 21.85 -21.39 -17.05
C GLU A 591 22.83 -20.26 -16.66
N ARG A 592 22.37 -19.15 -16.05
CA ARG A 592 23.21 -18.02 -15.55
C ARG A 592 23.07 -17.80 -14.03
N GLY A 593 22.70 -18.84 -13.30
CA GLY A 593 22.36 -18.77 -11.88
C GLY A 593 23.49 -18.35 -10.93
N ASP A 594 24.74 -18.66 -11.27
CA ASP A 594 25.93 -18.30 -10.48
C ASP A 594 26.01 -16.79 -10.20
N THR A 595 25.74 -16.01 -11.23
CA THR A 595 25.93 -14.56 -11.26
C THR A 595 24.82 -13.88 -10.48
N VAL A 596 23.58 -14.35 -10.64
CA VAL A 596 22.42 -13.91 -9.87
C VAL A 596 22.61 -14.22 -8.39
N TYR A 597 22.93 -15.48 -8.05
CA TYR A 597 23.21 -15.93 -6.69
C TYR A 597 24.31 -15.08 -6.04
N THR A 598 25.40 -14.81 -6.76
CA THR A 598 26.50 -13.98 -6.29
C THR A 598 26.01 -12.57 -5.92
N THR A 599 25.21 -11.90 -6.77
CA THR A 599 24.69 -10.56 -6.45
C THR A 599 23.80 -10.55 -5.20
N TRP A 600 22.96 -11.57 -5.02
CA TRP A 600 22.12 -11.70 -3.81
C TRP A 600 22.94 -11.98 -2.56
N ARG A 601 23.89 -12.92 -2.63
CA ARG A 601 24.73 -13.31 -1.50
C ARG A 601 25.60 -12.15 -1.01
N MET A 602 26.18 -11.38 -1.94
CA MET A 602 26.89 -10.14 -1.60
C MET A 602 25.98 -9.13 -0.89
N CYS A 603 24.73 -8.92 -1.34
CA CYS A 603 23.78 -8.05 -0.66
C CYS A 603 23.43 -8.55 0.75
N TYR A 604 23.17 -9.84 0.90
CA TYR A 604 22.85 -10.47 2.18
C TYR A 604 23.99 -10.40 3.19
N ASP A 605 25.23 -10.51 2.72
CA ASP A 605 26.41 -10.36 3.56
C ASP A 605 26.56 -8.94 4.13
N GLN A 606 25.91 -7.92 3.54
CA GLN A 606 25.83 -6.55 4.11
C GLN A 606 24.67 -6.33 5.09
N LEU A 607 23.69 -7.24 5.17
CA LEU A 607 22.54 -7.08 6.05
C LEU A 607 22.93 -7.15 7.53
N THR A 608 22.21 -6.40 8.37
CA THR A 608 22.34 -6.55 9.83
C THR A 608 21.84 -7.93 10.28
N PRO A 609 22.29 -8.47 11.43
CA PRO A 609 21.82 -9.74 11.93
C PRO A 609 20.29 -9.80 12.07
N GLU A 610 19.67 -8.72 12.52
CA GLU A 610 18.20 -8.61 12.68
C GLU A 610 17.49 -8.66 11.32
N SER A 611 18.11 -8.12 10.29
CA SER A 611 17.57 -8.05 8.93
C SER A 611 17.67 -9.41 8.22
N ARG A 612 18.74 -10.18 8.47
CA ARG A 612 18.84 -11.58 8.03
C ARG A 612 17.76 -12.45 8.69
N LYS A 613 17.58 -12.31 10.00
CA LYS A 613 16.52 -13.01 10.76
C LYS A 613 15.12 -12.70 10.21
N LEU A 614 14.83 -11.44 9.86
CA LEU A 614 13.56 -11.07 9.24
C LEU A 614 13.35 -11.80 7.91
N LEU A 615 14.38 -11.82 7.06
CA LEU A 615 14.34 -12.50 5.76
C LEU A 615 14.09 -14.01 5.91
N TRP A 616 14.65 -14.66 6.95
CA TRP A 616 14.37 -16.07 7.25
C TRP A 616 12.93 -16.30 7.70
N LEU A 617 12.39 -15.45 8.59
CA LEU A 617 11.02 -15.57 9.11
C LEU A 617 9.93 -15.44 8.03
N ILE A 618 10.22 -14.72 6.93
CA ILE A 618 9.31 -14.57 5.79
C ILE A 618 9.60 -15.54 4.64
N ALA A 619 10.70 -16.30 4.68
CA ALA A 619 11.13 -17.18 3.60
C ALA A 619 10.15 -18.33 3.32
N TYR A 620 9.37 -18.78 4.31
CA TYR A 620 8.35 -19.84 4.14
C TYR A 620 6.92 -19.31 4.09
N MET A 621 6.69 -18.07 4.50
CA MET A 621 5.45 -17.33 4.23
C MET A 621 5.25 -17.12 2.73
N HIS A 622 4.02 -16.82 2.29
CA HIS A 622 3.80 -16.38 0.91
C HIS A 622 4.60 -15.09 0.60
N TYR A 623 5.20 -15.02 -0.60
CA TYR A 623 6.15 -13.98 -1.00
C TYR A 623 5.53 -12.58 -1.14
N ASP A 624 4.21 -12.49 -1.27
CA ASP A 624 3.43 -11.24 -1.31
C ASP A 624 2.39 -11.20 -0.17
N GLY A 625 2.03 -9.98 0.27
CA GLY A 625 1.04 -9.73 1.33
C GLY A 625 1.63 -9.56 2.73
N ILE A 626 2.95 -9.51 2.88
CA ILE A 626 3.65 -9.45 4.18
C ILE A 626 3.40 -8.07 4.80
N SER A 627 2.70 -7.97 5.92
CA SER A 627 2.36 -6.68 6.56
C SER A 627 3.02 -6.49 7.92
N GLU A 628 3.21 -5.22 8.32
CA GLU A 628 3.68 -4.84 9.67
C GLU A 628 2.77 -5.43 10.78
N ASP A 629 1.47 -5.56 10.49
CA ASP A 629 0.46 -6.06 11.43
C ASP A 629 0.70 -7.52 11.86
N ILE A 630 1.36 -8.34 11.01
CA ILE A 630 1.74 -9.72 11.34
C ILE A 630 2.68 -9.75 12.55
N PHE A 631 3.77 -8.99 12.47
CA PHE A 631 4.79 -8.93 13.51
C PHE A 631 4.25 -8.22 14.76
N LYS A 632 3.53 -7.11 14.56
CA LYS A 632 2.91 -6.34 15.65
C LYS A 632 1.92 -7.16 16.46
N ARG A 633 1.00 -7.87 15.81
CA ARG A 633 0.03 -8.74 16.49
C ARG A 633 0.72 -9.90 17.19
N ALA A 634 1.68 -10.56 16.54
CA ALA A 634 2.42 -11.65 17.17
C ALA A 634 3.15 -11.20 18.44
N ALA A 635 3.79 -10.02 18.42
CA ALA A 635 4.50 -9.46 19.57
C ALA A 635 3.56 -9.16 20.75
N ILE A 636 2.40 -8.53 20.48
CA ILE A 636 1.40 -8.18 21.49
C ILE A 636 0.70 -9.42 22.06
N LEU A 637 0.33 -10.38 21.21
CA LEU A 637 -0.46 -11.55 21.61
C LEU A 637 0.38 -12.65 22.27
N SER A 638 1.70 -12.72 22.02
CA SER A 638 2.59 -13.80 22.47
C SER A 638 2.45 -14.10 23.98
N ARG A 639 2.37 -13.08 24.84
CA ARG A 639 2.22 -13.25 26.30
C ARG A 639 0.89 -13.88 26.75
N SER A 640 -0.13 -13.85 25.90
CA SER A 640 -1.51 -14.29 26.20
C SER A 640 -1.93 -15.56 25.46
N LYS A 641 -1.08 -16.04 24.53
CA LYS A 641 -1.37 -17.18 23.67
C LYS A 641 -1.39 -18.47 24.48
N LYS A 642 -2.40 -19.31 24.24
CA LYS A 642 -2.51 -20.66 24.82
C LYS A 642 -2.43 -21.69 23.70
N TYR A 643 -1.84 -22.84 23.99
CA TYR A 643 -1.73 -23.93 23.04
C TYR A 643 -2.30 -25.20 23.70
N PRO A 644 -3.16 -25.97 23.01
CA PRO A 644 -3.86 -27.10 23.62
C PRO A 644 -2.95 -28.32 23.82
N LEU A 645 -1.92 -28.47 22.99
CA LEU A 645 -0.95 -29.56 23.08
C LEU A 645 0.36 -29.06 23.73
N PRO A 646 1.08 -29.91 24.47
CA PRO A 646 2.44 -29.61 24.86
C PRO A 646 3.30 -29.40 23.61
N PHE A 647 4.23 -28.45 23.66
CA PHE A 647 5.16 -28.23 22.57
C PHE A 647 6.13 -29.40 22.41
N THR A 648 6.39 -29.79 21.16
CA THR A 648 7.59 -30.54 20.78
C THR A 648 8.84 -29.68 20.97
N ASP A 649 10.02 -30.32 20.98
CA ASP A 649 11.30 -29.62 21.14
C ASP A 649 11.53 -28.55 20.05
N ILE A 650 11.02 -28.76 18.83
CA ILE A 650 11.17 -27.82 17.71
C ILE A 650 10.19 -26.65 17.85
N GLU A 651 8.92 -26.90 18.18
CA GLU A 651 7.94 -25.83 18.46
C GLU A 651 8.40 -24.94 19.63
N ALA A 652 8.94 -25.54 20.71
CA ALA A 652 9.44 -24.79 21.86
C ALA A 652 10.64 -23.89 21.50
N GLN A 653 11.57 -24.39 20.67
CA GLN A 653 12.67 -23.61 20.14
C GLN A 653 12.18 -22.48 19.22
N ALA A 654 11.23 -22.76 18.32
CA ALA A 654 10.68 -21.79 17.38
C ALA A 654 9.92 -20.66 18.09
N GLN A 655 9.03 -21.00 19.02
CA GLN A 655 8.28 -20.06 19.84
C GLN A 655 9.21 -19.17 20.68
N THR A 656 10.31 -19.73 21.20
CA THR A 656 11.35 -18.98 21.92
C THR A 656 12.08 -18.01 20.99
N TYR A 657 12.55 -18.50 19.84
CA TYR A 657 13.26 -17.71 18.84
C TYR A 657 12.43 -16.52 18.34
N VAL A 658 11.18 -16.77 17.94
CA VAL A 658 10.25 -15.73 17.45
C VAL A 658 9.95 -14.72 18.56
N SER A 659 9.72 -15.16 19.79
CA SER A 659 9.44 -14.24 20.91
C SER A 659 10.64 -13.37 21.29
N GLN A 660 11.87 -13.91 21.23
CA GLN A 660 13.12 -13.16 21.44
C GLN A 660 13.40 -12.18 20.28
N TYR A 661 13.00 -12.52 19.06
CA TYR A 661 13.17 -11.64 17.92
C TYR A 661 12.17 -10.47 17.94
N LEU A 662 10.90 -10.76 18.24
CA LEU A 662 9.84 -9.75 18.28
C LEU A 662 10.00 -8.74 19.43
N SER A 663 10.66 -9.10 20.53
CA SER A 663 10.90 -8.18 21.65
C SER A 663 11.84 -7.03 21.30
N ILE A 664 12.64 -7.14 20.23
CA ILE A 664 13.50 -6.06 19.71
C ILE A 664 12.67 -4.89 19.17
N PHE A 665 11.39 -5.13 18.81
CA PHE A 665 10.45 -4.13 18.30
C PHE A 665 9.45 -3.66 19.36
N LEU A 666 9.74 -3.90 20.65
CA LEU A 666 8.94 -3.39 21.76
C LEU A 666 9.71 -2.30 22.51
N ASP A 667 9.01 -1.22 22.86
CA ASP A 667 9.55 -0.19 23.75
C ASP A 667 9.60 -0.66 25.21
N VAL A 668 10.08 0.22 26.10
CA VAL A 668 10.24 -0.07 27.55
C VAL A 668 8.89 -0.39 28.22
N ASP A 669 7.79 0.17 27.72
CA ASP A 669 6.44 -0.06 28.22
C ASP A 669 5.76 -1.28 27.56
N GLY A 670 6.39 -1.89 26.56
CA GLY A 670 5.91 -3.05 25.83
C GLY A 670 4.99 -2.72 24.64
N HIS A 671 4.97 -1.48 24.17
CA HIS A 671 4.26 -1.09 22.94
C HIS A 671 5.15 -1.31 21.70
N TRP A 672 4.52 -1.38 20.54
CA TRP A 672 5.19 -1.64 19.26
C TRP A 672 5.99 -0.42 18.77
N ASP A 673 7.32 -0.52 18.77
CA ASP A 673 8.22 0.47 18.18
C ASP A 673 8.34 0.26 16.66
N ARG A 674 7.46 0.98 15.96
CA ARG A 674 7.45 1.08 14.50
C ARG A 674 8.77 1.59 13.91
N ILE A 675 9.53 2.44 14.61
CA ILE A 675 10.79 2.99 14.08
C ILE A 675 11.85 1.88 14.02
N SER A 676 11.96 1.06 15.06
CA SER A 676 12.88 -0.08 15.07
C SER A 676 12.52 -1.14 14.02
N PHE A 677 11.23 -1.45 13.83
CA PHE A 677 10.80 -2.33 12.73
C PHE A 677 11.14 -1.74 11.35
N MET A 678 10.83 -0.45 11.13
CA MET A 678 11.14 0.22 9.87
C MET A 678 12.64 0.29 9.57
N ARG A 679 13.54 0.32 10.57
CA ARG A 679 14.99 0.24 10.34
C ARG A 679 15.41 -1.10 9.74
N VAL A 680 14.89 -2.21 10.28
CA VAL A 680 15.21 -3.57 9.83
C VAL A 680 14.65 -3.83 8.43
N ILE A 681 13.38 -3.48 8.20
CA ILE A 681 12.78 -3.52 6.86
C ILE A 681 13.55 -2.62 5.88
N SER A 682 13.90 -1.40 6.28
CA SER A 682 14.62 -0.46 5.41
C SER A 682 15.96 -1.04 4.96
N ASN A 683 16.66 -1.78 5.81
CA ASN A 683 17.92 -2.43 5.46
C ASN A 683 17.72 -3.46 4.31
N LEU A 684 16.64 -4.25 4.34
CA LEU A 684 16.29 -5.19 3.28
C LEU A 684 15.85 -4.50 1.99
N THR A 685 15.03 -3.45 2.09
CA THR A 685 14.58 -2.69 0.90
C THR A 685 15.72 -1.92 0.24
N SER A 686 16.70 -1.42 1.01
CA SER A 686 17.87 -0.72 0.47
C SER A 686 18.71 -1.58 -0.48
N TYR A 687 18.75 -2.90 -0.28
CA TYR A 687 19.43 -3.85 -1.18
C TYR A 687 18.47 -4.49 -2.20
N SER A 688 17.24 -3.97 -2.32
CA SER A 688 16.17 -4.46 -3.22
C SER A 688 15.83 -5.94 -3.03
N LEU A 689 16.10 -6.53 -1.87
CA LEU A 689 15.74 -7.91 -1.54
C LEU A 689 14.23 -8.04 -1.24
N ILE A 690 13.61 -6.93 -0.84
CA ILE A 690 12.19 -6.78 -0.57
C ILE A 690 11.73 -5.45 -1.19
N ASP A 691 10.58 -5.46 -1.85
CA ASP A 691 9.89 -4.27 -2.34
C ASP A 691 8.72 -3.90 -1.42
N PHE A 692 8.40 -2.60 -1.30
CA PHE A 692 7.21 -2.13 -0.61
C PHE A 692 6.12 -1.71 -1.60
N ASP A 693 5.01 -2.45 -1.59
CA ASP A 693 3.81 -2.09 -2.34
C ASP A 693 3.03 -0.98 -1.61
N ARG A 694 3.22 0.24 -2.10
CA ARG A 694 2.56 1.45 -1.59
C ARG A 694 1.05 1.44 -1.78
N MET A 695 0.51 0.63 -2.70
CA MET A 695 -0.93 0.56 -2.98
C MET A 695 -1.67 -0.34 -2.00
N ASN A 696 -1.02 -1.42 -1.57
CA ASN A 696 -1.59 -2.43 -0.68
C ASN A 696 -1.02 -2.37 0.76
N LEU A 697 -0.04 -1.48 1.02
CA LEU A 697 0.68 -1.31 2.29
C LEU A 697 1.35 -2.61 2.80
N THR A 698 1.80 -3.44 1.86
CA THR A 698 2.44 -4.73 2.11
C THR A 698 3.82 -4.80 1.47
N TYR A 699 4.68 -5.65 2.03
CA TYR A 699 5.97 -6.01 1.46
C TYR A 699 5.84 -7.22 0.55
N ARG A 700 6.62 -7.22 -0.54
CA ARG A 700 6.74 -8.32 -1.50
C ARG A 700 8.21 -8.70 -1.65
N VAL A 701 8.50 -9.99 -1.57
CA VAL A 701 9.80 -10.56 -1.94
C VAL A 701 9.69 -11.01 -3.41
N HIS A 702 10.70 -10.74 -4.23
CA HIS A 702 10.73 -11.29 -5.59
C HIS A 702 10.80 -12.82 -5.51
N VAL A 703 9.96 -13.55 -6.26
CA VAL A 703 9.79 -15.02 -6.14
C VAL A 703 11.12 -15.80 -6.09
N LEU A 704 12.07 -15.46 -6.97
CA LEU A 704 13.39 -16.12 -6.95
C LEU A 704 14.25 -15.78 -5.72
N VAL A 705 14.16 -14.55 -5.21
CA VAL A 705 14.85 -14.13 -3.97
C VAL A 705 14.19 -14.83 -2.77
N HIS A 706 12.88 -15.04 -2.83
CA HIS A 706 12.11 -15.78 -1.82
C HIS A 706 12.49 -17.26 -1.78
N ASP A 707 12.59 -17.92 -2.94
CA ASP A 707 13.07 -19.31 -3.04
C ASP A 707 14.52 -19.45 -2.56
N TRP A 708 15.39 -18.50 -2.90
CA TRP A 708 16.78 -18.46 -2.42
C TRP A 708 16.90 -18.14 -0.92
N ALA A 709 16.05 -17.29 -0.36
CA ALA A 709 16.08 -16.97 1.07
C ALA A 709 15.96 -18.23 1.95
N LYS A 710 15.22 -19.24 1.49
CA LYS A 710 15.07 -20.56 2.14
C LYS A 710 16.41 -21.30 2.30
N THR A 711 17.40 -21.07 1.44
CA THR A 711 18.75 -21.66 1.55
C THR A 711 19.75 -20.80 2.32
N THR A 712 19.37 -19.58 2.74
CA THR A 712 20.26 -18.70 3.53
C THR A 712 20.07 -18.83 5.04
N VAL A 713 19.10 -19.64 5.47
CA VAL A 713 18.76 -19.82 6.89
C VAL A 713 19.87 -20.55 7.64
N GLU A 714 20.27 -20.00 8.79
CA GLU A 714 21.20 -20.66 9.70
C GLU A 714 20.46 -21.73 10.52
N GLY A 715 20.73 -23.01 10.23
CA GLY A 715 20.19 -24.17 10.96
C GLY A 715 19.43 -25.14 10.05
N TYR A 716 18.61 -26.00 10.66
CA TYR A 716 17.77 -26.95 9.93
C TYR A 716 16.57 -26.23 9.28
N PRO A 717 16.16 -26.57 8.05
CA PRO A 717 14.97 -25.96 7.42
C PRO A 717 13.69 -26.09 8.27
N GLU A 718 13.64 -27.13 9.08
CA GLU A 718 12.54 -27.51 9.96
C GLU A 718 12.25 -26.44 11.01
N ILE A 719 13.27 -25.97 11.75
CA ILE A 719 13.11 -24.89 12.74
C ILE A 719 12.67 -23.56 12.09
N ALA A 720 13.05 -23.33 10.82
CA ALA A 720 12.70 -22.11 10.08
C ALA A 720 11.24 -22.10 9.60
N ILE A 721 10.74 -23.25 9.16
CA ILE A 721 9.33 -23.47 8.85
C ILE A 721 8.51 -23.28 10.14
N GLU A 722 8.95 -23.86 11.26
CA GLU A 722 8.26 -23.72 12.55
C GLU A 722 8.31 -22.29 13.11
N CYS A 723 9.40 -21.54 12.91
CA CYS A 723 9.45 -20.12 13.25
C CYS A 723 8.46 -19.30 12.40
N SER A 724 8.34 -19.61 11.12
CA SER A 724 7.37 -18.98 10.22
C SER A 724 5.92 -19.32 10.62
N ALA A 725 5.67 -20.58 10.99
CA ALA A 725 4.39 -21.04 11.50
C ALA A 725 4.03 -20.39 12.85
N SER A 726 4.99 -20.31 13.77
CA SER A 726 4.86 -19.65 15.08
C SER A 726 4.54 -18.16 14.94
N LEU A 727 5.20 -17.44 14.03
CA LEU A 727 4.92 -16.03 13.77
C LEU A 727 3.46 -15.83 13.33
N ILE A 728 2.97 -16.64 12.39
CA ILE A 728 1.59 -16.56 11.91
C ILE A 728 0.60 -17.03 12.98
N SER A 729 0.85 -18.13 13.70
CA SER A 729 -0.05 -18.62 14.75
C SER A 729 -0.19 -17.60 15.88
N LEU A 730 0.91 -17.00 16.34
CA LEU A 730 0.92 -15.95 17.37
C LEU A 730 0.12 -14.71 16.97
N SER A 731 0.15 -14.33 15.70
CA SER A 731 -0.56 -13.13 15.20
C SER A 731 -2.09 -13.25 15.19
N ILE A 732 -2.64 -14.47 15.30
CA ILE A 732 -4.08 -14.75 15.27
C ILE A 732 -4.66 -14.59 16.68
N ASP A 733 -5.71 -13.79 16.83
CA ASP A 733 -6.54 -13.72 18.04
C ASP A 733 -7.83 -14.52 17.89
N HIS A 734 -8.56 -14.75 18.98
CA HIS A 734 -9.89 -15.40 18.94
C HIS A 734 -11.06 -14.42 18.69
N LYS A 735 -10.78 -13.14 18.38
CA LYS A 735 -11.83 -12.13 18.23
C LYS A 735 -12.56 -12.32 16.91
N GLN A 736 -13.86 -12.05 16.95
CA GLN A 736 -14.79 -12.10 15.81
C GLN A 736 -15.18 -10.69 15.33
N ASP A 737 -14.43 -9.65 15.72
CA ASP A 737 -14.64 -8.29 15.23
C ASP A 737 -14.17 -8.12 13.77
N VAL A 738 -14.71 -7.11 13.10
CA VAL A 738 -14.49 -6.89 11.65
C VAL A 738 -13.00 -6.73 11.30
N ALA A 739 -12.18 -6.14 12.18
CA ALA A 739 -10.76 -5.92 11.91
C ALA A 739 -9.97 -7.23 12.03
N SER A 740 -10.19 -8.02 13.08
CA SER A 740 -9.55 -9.33 13.21
C SER A 740 -10.03 -10.35 12.18
N LEU A 741 -11.29 -10.29 11.75
CA LEU A 741 -11.78 -11.09 10.62
C LEU A 741 -11.16 -10.68 9.28
N ALA A 742 -10.99 -9.37 9.01
CA ALA A 742 -10.30 -8.90 7.81
C ALA A 742 -8.83 -9.33 7.79
N TYR A 743 -8.14 -9.21 8.93
CA TYR A 743 -6.77 -9.68 9.11
C TYR A 743 -6.62 -11.18 8.85
N LYS A 744 -7.47 -12.03 9.45
CA LYS A 744 -7.46 -13.50 9.22
C LYS A 744 -7.60 -13.88 7.74
N ARG A 745 -8.38 -13.12 6.96
CA ARG A 745 -8.53 -13.36 5.49
C ARG A 745 -7.27 -13.06 4.70
N GLN A 746 -6.46 -12.07 5.12
CA GLN A 746 -5.20 -11.74 4.44
C GLN A 746 -4.22 -12.92 4.53
N LEU A 747 -4.15 -13.58 5.69
CA LEU A 747 -3.20 -14.64 6.02
C LEU A 747 -3.32 -15.95 5.22
N GLY A 748 -4.43 -16.18 4.50
CA GLY A 748 -4.71 -17.46 3.81
C GLY A 748 -3.56 -17.99 2.97
N LEU A 749 -2.93 -17.15 2.14
CA LEU A 749 -1.80 -17.58 1.30
C LEU A 749 -0.53 -17.89 2.11
N HIS A 750 -0.26 -17.15 3.20
CA HIS A 750 0.91 -17.43 4.04
C HIS A 750 0.76 -18.80 4.73
N VAL A 751 -0.43 -19.12 5.25
CA VAL A 751 -0.74 -20.44 5.81
C VAL A 751 -0.61 -21.56 4.77
N THR A 752 -1.17 -21.36 3.57
CA THR A 752 -1.04 -22.34 2.47
C THR A 752 0.41 -22.55 2.06
N SER A 753 1.22 -21.48 1.98
CA SER A 753 2.66 -21.56 1.69
C SER A 753 3.43 -22.37 2.73
N ILE A 754 3.11 -22.18 4.03
CA ILE A 754 3.75 -22.89 5.15
C ILE A 754 3.34 -24.37 5.18
N LEU A 755 2.05 -24.68 5.01
CA LEU A 755 1.55 -26.06 5.09
C LEU A 755 1.84 -26.91 3.83
N ASN A 756 2.25 -26.29 2.73
CA ASN A 756 2.70 -26.98 1.51
C ASN A 756 4.20 -27.35 1.53
N GLN A 757 4.93 -27.02 2.61
CA GLN A 757 6.34 -27.42 2.75
C GLN A 757 6.48 -28.94 3.00
N ARG A 758 7.68 -29.47 2.75
CA ARG A 758 7.97 -30.91 2.89
C ARG A 758 7.96 -31.39 4.34
N HIS A 759 8.37 -30.55 5.28
CA HIS A 759 8.34 -30.86 6.71
C HIS A 759 6.95 -30.57 7.26
N LYS A 760 6.40 -31.49 8.07
CA LYS A 760 5.07 -31.31 8.69
C LYS A 760 5.19 -30.38 9.88
N VAL A 761 4.41 -29.31 9.87
CA VAL A 761 4.33 -28.31 10.94
C VAL A 761 3.57 -28.86 12.15
N GLY A 762 3.98 -28.46 13.36
CA GLY A 762 3.35 -28.82 14.63
C GLY A 762 1.84 -28.53 14.68
N GLU A 763 1.07 -29.45 15.24
CA GLU A 763 -0.41 -29.39 15.27
C GLU A 763 -0.95 -28.18 16.06
N ASN A 764 -0.16 -27.63 16.99
CA ASN A 764 -0.51 -26.39 17.69
C ASN A 764 -0.70 -25.21 16.74
N HIS A 765 0.05 -25.16 15.62
CA HIS A 765 -0.17 -24.16 14.57
C HIS A 765 -1.45 -24.48 13.77
N GLY A 766 -1.69 -25.77 13.49
CA GLY A 766 -2.92 -26.26 12.86
C GLY A 766 -4.20 -25.82 13.57
N TYR A 767 -4.23 -25.90 14.90
CA TYR A 767 -5.34 -25.44 15.75
C TYR A 767 -5.76 -23.98 15.49
N TYR A 768 -4.82 -23.12 15.09
CA TYR A 768 -5.10 -21.72 14.73
C TYR A 768 -5.30 -21.51 13.22
N PHE A 769 -4.63 -22.29 12.37
CA PHE A 769 -4.73 -22.17 10.92
C PHE A 769 -6.09 -22.62 10.37
N GLU A 770 -6.82 -23.47 11.09
CA GLU A 770 -8.20 -23.85 10.73
C GLU A 770 -9.13 -22.63 10.59
N GLU A 771 -9.00 -21.63 11.48
CA GLU A 771 -9.86 -20.46 11.48
C GLU A 771 -9.62 -19.58 10.24
N ILE A 772 -8.36 -19.50 9.77
CA ILE A 772 -8.01 -18.78 8.53
C ILE A 772 -8.67 -19.45 7.32
N TYR A 773 -8.68 -20.78 7.26
CA TYR A 773 -9.40 -21.50 6.22
C TYR A 773 -10.92 -21.36 6.32
N ALA A 774 -11.48 -21.24 7.53
CA ALA A 774 -12.89 -20.89 7.74
C ALA A 774 -13.21 -19.50 7.17
N GLN A 775 -12.40 -18.48 7.50
CA GLN A 775 -12.63 -17.09 7.07
C GLN A 775 -12.40 -16.87 5.57
N THR A 776 -11.53 -17.66 4.94
CA THR A 776 -11.32 -17.65 3.49
C THR A 776 -12.33 -18.53 2.73
N GLY A 777 -13.04 -19.43 3.42
CA GLY A 777 -14.02 -20.36 2.82
C GLY A 777 -13.37 -21.60 2.16
N GLN A 778 -12.13 -21.93 2.54
CA GLN A 778 -11.37 -23.05 2.00
C GLN A 778 -11.66 -24.34 2.80
N TRP A 779 -12.89 -24.84 2.69
CA TRP A 779 -13.41 -25.92 3.53
C TRP A 779 -12.63 -27.24 3.42
N ARG A 780 -12.01 -27.53 2.27
CA ARG A 780 -11.18 -28.75 2.08
C ARG A 780 -9.86 -28.66 2.84
N GLN A 781 -9.19 -27.51 2.77
CA GLN A 781 -7.97 -27.21 3.50
C GLN A 781 -8.25 -27.19 5.01
N ARG A 782 -9.36 -26.56 5.42
CA ARG A 782 -9.84 -26.59 6.81
C ARG A 782 -10.06 -28.01 7.33
N LEU A 783 -10.73 -28.85 6.55
CA LEU A 783 -10.99 -30.25 6.89
C LEU A 783 -9.67 -31.00 7.14
N LYS A 784 -8.73 -30.94 6.19
CA LYS A 784 -7.43 -31.63 6.27
C LYS A 784 -6.63 -31.24 7.52
N VAL A 785 -6.66 -29.96 7.91
CA VAL A 785 -5.99 -29.48 9.12
C VAL A 785 -6.72 -29.98 10.37
N LEU A 786 -8.05 -29.84 10.43
CA LEU A 786 -8.83 -30.26 11.61
C LEU A 786 -8.80 -31.77 11.85
N GLU A 787 -8.80 -32.60 10.80
CA GLU A 787 -8.67 -34.07 10.95
C GLU A 787 -7.33 -34.44 11.63
N SER A 788 -6.22 -33.82 11.21
CA SER A 788 -4.88 -34.01 11.81
C SER A 788 -4.81 -33.54 13.27
N VAL A 789 -5.34 -32.34 13.54
CA VAL A 789 -5.35 -31.73 14.88
C VAL A 789 -6.22 -32.54 15.85
N VAL A 790 -7.41 -32.98 15.40
CA VAL A 790 -8.33 -33.81 16.20
C VAL A 790 -7.72 -35.17 16.52
N GLU A 791 -7.06 -35.83 15.56
CA GLU A 791 -6.41 -37.12 15.79
C GLU A 791 -5.40 -37.04 16.95
N VAL A 792 -4.53 -36.03 16.92
CA VAL A 792 -3.48 -35.84 17.93
C VAL A 792 -4.07 -35.37 19.27
N LEU A 793 -5.10 -34.52 19.29
CA LEU A 793 -5.81 -34.13 20.51
C LEU A 793 -6.48 -35.34 21.20
N ILE A 794 -7.12 -36.24 20.42
CA ILE A 794 -7.69 -37.48 20.96
C ILE A 794 -6.59 -38.37 21.55
N GLN A 795 -5.44 -38.50 20.89
CA GLN A 795 -4.33 -39.34 21.35
C GLN A 795 -3.66 -38.80 22.63
N ILE A 796 -3.50 -37.47 22.76
CA ILE A 796 -2.73 -36.86 23.86
C ILE A 796 -3.62 -36.43 25.04
N LEU A 797 -4.78 -35.84 24.78
CA LEU A 797 -5.69 -35.29 25.80
C LEU A 797 -6.92 -36.15 26.06
N GLY A 798 -7.25 -37.06 25.12
CA GLY A 798 -8.47 -37.86 25.16
C GLY A 798 -9.67 -37.20 24.46
N GLY A 799 -10.64 -38.03 24.06
CA GLY A 799 -11.84 -37.58 23.33
C GLY A 799 -12.76 -36.63 24.10
N ASP A 800 -12.79 -36.75 25.43
CA ASP A 800 -13.64 -35.96 26.33
C ASP A 800 -13.00 -34.62 26.76
N HIS A 801 -11.75 -34.31 26.37
CA HIS A 801 -11.09 -33.07 26.77
C HIS A 801 -11.74 -31.83 26.11
N PRO A 802 -11.87 -30.68 26.80
CA PRO A 802 -12.54 -29.49 26.26
C PRO A 802 -11.99 -29.01 24.90
N ASP A 803 -10.67 -29.01 24.71
CA ASP A 803 -10.05 -28.61 23.43
C ASP A 803 -10.28 -29.64 22.31
N THR A 804 -10.35 -30.93 22.65
CA THR A 804 -10.73 -32.00 21.72
C THR A 804 -12.17 -31.82 21.28
N LEU A 805 -13.10 -31.62 22.22
CA LEU A 805 -14.52 -31.36 21.94
C LEU A 805 -14.74 -30.07 21.14
N SER A 806 -13.94 -29.03 21.37
CA SER A 806 -13.94 -27.80 20.57
C SER A 806 -13.47 -28.05 19.13
N SER A 807 -12.40 -28.82 18.95
CA SER A 807 -11.87 -29.17 17.63
C SER A 807 -12.83 -30.10 16.86
N LEU A 808 -13.47 -31.05 17.54
CA LEU A 808 -14.54 -31.90 16.98
C LEU A 808 -15.78 -31.08 16.58
N ASN A 809 -16.18 -30.08 17.37
CA ASN A 809 -17.24 -29.14 16.99
C ASN A 809 -16.86 -28.37 15.70
N ASN A 810 -15.63 -27.86 15.61
CA ASN A 810 -15.17 -27.09 14.46
C ASN A 810 -15.00 -27.96 13.20
N LEU A 811 -14.60 -29.22 13.37
CA LEU A 811 -14.58 -30.25 12.32
C LEU A 811 -16.00 -30.49 11.79
N ALA A 812 -16.97 -30.71 12.69
CA ALA A 812 -18.36 -30.90 12.31
C ALA A 812 -18.97 -29.68 11.59
N VAL A 813 -18.65 -28.46 12.04
CA VAL A 813 -19.06 -27.20 11.39
C VAL A 813 -18.38 -26.98 10.03
N THR A 814 -17.33 -27.73 9.70
CA THR A 814 -16.66 -27.69 8.39
C THR A 814 -17.38 -28.54 7.34
N TYR A 815 -17.98 -29.67 7.73
CA TYR A 815 -18.67 -30.58 6.80
C TYR A 815 -19.82 -29.93 5.97
N PRO A 816 -20.67 -29.03 6.51
CA PRO A 816 -21.66 -28.29 5.72
C PRO A 816 -21.07 -27.51 4.55
N GLY A 817 -19.86 -26.95 4.70
CA GLY A 817 -19.14 -26.26 3.62
C GLY A 817 -18.68 -27.18 2.49
N LEU A 818 -18.74 -28.49 2.70
CA LEU A 818 -18.47 -29.55 1.73
C LEU A 818 -19.76 -30.29 1.28
N GLY A 819 -20.94 -29.84 1.73
CA GLY A 819 -22.22 -30.50 1.47
C GLY A 819 -22.47 -31.78 2.29
N ARG A 820 -21.60 -32.11 3.25
CA ARG A 820 -21.60 -33.35 4.04
C ARG A 820 -22.44 -33.21 5.32
N TYR A 821 -23.74 -32.90 5.17
CA TYR A 821 -24.58 -32.56 6.32
C TYR A 821 -24.83 -33.72 7.31
N ASP A 822 -24.87 -34.97 6.85
CA ASP A 822 -25.08 -36.13 7.71
C ASP A 822 -23.87 -36.40 8.63
N ASP A 823 -22.65 -36.23 8.13
CA ASP A 823 -21.42 -36.31 8.93
C ASP A 823 -21.38 -35.22 10.01
N ALA A 824 -21.92 -34.04 9.71
CA ALA A 824 -22.08 -32.95 10.66
C ALA A 824 -23.11 -33.30 11.76
N GLU A 825 -24.24 -33.94 11.41
CA GLU A 825 -25.25 -34.41 12.39
C GLU A 825 -24.61 -35.42 13.35
N GLN A 826 -23.99 -36.48 12.82
CA GLN A 826 -23.39 -37.55 13.61
C GLN A 826 -22.34 -37.04 14.60
N LEU A 827 -21.46 -36.14 14.15
CA LEU A 827 -20.38 -35.63 15.00
C LEU A 827 -20.88 -34.60 16.03
N LEU A 828 -21.81 -33.71 15.66
CA LEU A 828 -22.38 -32.74 16.60
C LEU A 828 -23.25 -33.40 17.69
N VAL A 829 -23.94 -34.50 17.40
CA VAL A 829 -24.67 -35.27 18.43
C VAL A 829 -23.70 -35.78 19.50
N GLN A 830 -22.59 -36.42 19.09
CA GLN A 830 -21.56 -36.92 20.02
C GLN A 830 -20.96 -35.78 20.88
N VAL A 831 -20.62 -34.65 20.26
CA VAL A 831 -20.06 -33.49 20.97
C VAL A 831 -21.07 -32.86 21.93
N VAL A 832 -22.34 -32.71 21.55
CA VAL A 832 -23.40 -32.19 22.44
C VAL A 832 -23.63 -33.11 23.63
N ASP A 833 -23.68 -34.42 23.43
CA ASP A 833 -23.90 -35.38 24.52
C ASP A 833 -22.68 -35.47 25.46
N ALA A 834 -21.46 -35.38 24.94
CA ALA A 834 -20.24 -35.28 25.75
C ALA A 834 -20.22 -33.96 26.57
N ARG A 835 -20.48 -32.81 25.93
CA ARG A 835 -20.51 -31.50 26.62
C ARG A 835 -21.63 -31.42 27.66
N ARG A 836 -22.83 -31.95 27.38
CA ARG A 836 -23.93 -32.10 28.35
C ARG A 836 -23.49 -32.91 29.57
N ARG A 837 -22.82 -34.05 29.38
CA ARG A 837 -22.34 -34.93 30.47
C ARG A 837 -21.26 -34.27 31.33
N LEU A 838 -20.37 -33.48 30.73
CA LEU A 838 -19.17 -32.94 31.39
C LEU A 838 -19.35 -31.53 31.96
N LEU A 839 -20.12 -30.68 31.28
CA LEU A 839 -20.27 -29.25 31.57
C LEU A 839 -21.71 -28.86 31.96
N GLY A 840 -22.69 -29.74 31.71
CA GLY A 840 -24.12 -29.47 31.87
C GLY A 840 -24.77 -28.86 30.63
N ASP A 841 -26.11 -28.87 30.60
CA ASP A 841 -26.92 -28.34 29.48
C ASP A 841 -26.77 -26.82 29.27
N GLU A 842 -26.55 -26.07 30.35
CA GLU A 842 -26.54 -24.60 30.32
C GLU A 842 -25.15 -23.98 30.07
N HIS A 843 -24.10 -24.79 29.96
CA HIS A 843 -22.76 -24.27 29.69
C HIS A 843 -22.67 -23.67 28.28
N SER A 844 -22.00 -22.53 28.13
CA SER A 844 -21.85 -21.79 26.86
C SER A 844 -21.43 -22.69 25.69
N ASP A 845 -20.47 -23.58 25.91
CA ASP A 845 -20.00 -24.54 24.89
C ASP A 845 -21.05 -25.60 24.51
N THR A 846 -21.87 -26.05 25.46
CA THR A 846 -22.98 -26.98 25.20
C THR A 846 -24.05 -26.29 24.37
N LEU A 847 -24.45 -25.08 24.76
CA LEU A 847 -25.43 -24.25 24.05
C LEU A 847 -24.97 -23.89 22.62
N SER A 848 -23.69 -23.58 22.45
CA SER A 848 -23.06 -23.32 21.15
C SER A 848 -23.12 -24.55 20.23
N SER A 849 -22.74 -25.74 20.72
CA SER A 849 -22.83 -26.98 19.94
C SER A 849 -24.29 -27.39 19.66
N MET A 850 -25.23 -27.15 20.58
CA MET A 850 -26.66 -27.35 20.34
C MET A 850 -27.20 -26.41 19.24
N GLY A 851 -26.75 -25.16 19.21
CA GLY A 851 -27.05 -24.21 18.13
C GLY A 851 -26.51 -24.67 16.76
N ASN A 852 -25.27 -25.17 16.72
CA ASN A 852 -24.67 -25.75 15.51
C ASN A 852 -25.47 -26.98 15.04
N LEU A 853 -25.84 -27.89 15.94
CA LEU A 853 -26.63 -29.08 15.63
C LEU A 853 -28.03 -28.72 15.10
N ALA A 854 -28.68 -27.72 15.68
CA ALA A 854 -29.97 -27.22 15.19
C ALA A 854 -29.87 -26.57 13.80
N SER A 855 -28.76 -25.90 13.50
CA SER A 855 -28.46 -25.39 12.16
C SER A 855 -28.30 -26.52 11.15
N THR A 856 -27.58 -27.60 11.50
CA THR A 856 -27.45 -28.81 10.68
C THR A 856 -28.80 -29.48 10.44
N TYR A 857 -29.61 -29.70 11.47
CA TYR A 857 -30.98 -30.23 11.32
C TYR A 857 -31.84 -29.36 10.39
N SER A 858 -31.72 -28.04 10.49
CA SER A 858 -32.42 -27.09 9.61
C SER A 858 -32.00 -27.21 8.14
N ARG A 859 -30.73 -27.53 7.87
CA ARG A 859 -30.20 -27.77 6.52
C ARG A 859 -30.67 -29.12 5.94
N LEU A 860 -30.84 -30.12 6.81
CA LEU A 860 -31.41 -31.44 6.48
C LEU A 860 -32.95 -31.46 6.41
N GLY A 861 -33.62 -30.29 6.59
CA GLY A 861 -35.09 -30.21 6.60
C GLY A 861 -35.77 -30.78 7.86
N GLN A 862 -34.99 -31.18 8.88
CA GLN A 862 -35.46 -31.78 10.12
C GLN A 862 -35.89 -30.69 11.14
N TYR A 863 -36.78 -29.78 10.71
CA TYR A 863 -37.11 -28.55 11.44
C TYR A 863 -37.66 -28.77 12.87
N ASP A 864 -38.37 -29.87 13.13
CA ASP A 864 -38.85 -30.18 14.49
C ASP A 864 -37.72 -30.51 15.47
N LYS A 865 -36.65 -31.20 15.02
CA LYS A 865 -35.45 -31.42 15.85
C LYS A 865 -34.72 -30.09 16.09
N ALA A 866 -34.58 -29.26 15.06
CA ALA A 866 -33.97 -27.93 15.17
C ALA A 866 -34.70 -27.03 16.16
N LYS A 867 -36.04 -26.94 16.04
CA LYS A 867 -36.92 -26.19 16.94
C LYS A 867 -36.74 -26.60 18.40
N LYS A 868 -36.68 -27.91 18.68
CA LYS A 868 -36.53 -28.43 20.06
C LYS A 868 -35.22 -27.95 20.70
N LEU A 869 -34.10 -28.04 19.99
CA LEU A 869 -32.80 -27.57 20.49
C LEU A 869 -32.75 -26.03 20.59
N GLN A 870 -33.25 -25.31 19.59
CA GLN A 870 -33.27 -23.84 19.59
C GLN A 870 -34.11 -23.27 20.73
N ALA A 871 -35.26 -23.88 21.06
CA ALA A 871 -36.07 -23.48 22.22
C ALA A 871 -35.28 -23.61 23.54
N GLN A 872 -34.60 -24.75 23.74
CA GLN A 872 -33.73 -24.95 24.91
C GLN A 872 -32.60 -23.92 24.99
N VAL A 873 -31.98 -23.59 23.85
CA VAL A 873 -30.91 -22.58 23.78
C VAL A 873 -31.43 -21.16 24.05
N VAL A 874 -32.61 -20.81 23.54
CA VAL A 874 -33.27 -19.51 23.84
C VAL A 874 -33.60 -19.40 25.33
N ASP A 875 -34.23 -20.41 25.92
CA ASP A 875 -34.63 -20.39 27.33
C ASP A 875 -33.39 -20.29 28.25
N ALA A 876 -32.31 -21.02 27.94
CA ALA A 876 -31.04 -20.93 28.67
C ALA A 876 -30.39 -19.54 28.53
N HIS A 877 -30.28 -19.00 27.31
CA HIS A 877 -29.71 -17.66 27.11
C HIS A 877 -30.55 -16.55 27.77
N LYS A 878 -31.87 -16.63 27.74
CA LYS A 878 -32.75 -15.70 28.48
C LYS A 878 -32.48 -15.72 29.98
N ARG A 879 -32.34 -16.91 30.59
CA ARG A 879 -32.04 -17.05 32.03
C ARG A 879 -30.63 -16.58 32.41
N LEU A 880 -29.63 -16.86 31.59
CA LEU A 880 -28.22 -16.60 31.90
C LEU A 880 -27.75 -15.19 31.54
N LEU A 881 -28.26 -14.63 30.44
CA LEU A 881 -27.76 -13.41 29.81
C LEU A 881 -28.81 -12.30 29.72
N GLY A 882 -30.09 -12.62 29.93
CA GLY A 882 -31.23 -11.71 29.75
C GLY A 882 -31.75 -11.67 28.31
N ASP A 883 -32.94 -11.11 28.13
CA ASP A 883 -33.65 -11.05 26.85
C ASP A 883 -32.92 -10.20 25.78
N GLU A 884 -32.32 -9.07 26.17
CA GLU A 884 -31.68 -8.13 25.24
C GLU A 884 -30.25 -8.52 24.82
N HIS A 885 -29.68 -9.60 25.38
CA HIS A 885 -28.31 -9.99 25.07
C HIS A 885 -28.18 -10.51 23.63
N SER A 886 -27.08 -10.17 22.95
CA SER A 886 -26.86 -10.47 21.52
C SER A 886 -26.99 -11.97 21.19
N HIS A 887 -26.49 -12.86 22.04
CA HIS A 887 -26.67 -14.32 21.90
C HIS A 887 -28.13 -14.77 22.07
N THR A 888 -28.90 -14.15 22.98
CA THR A 888 -30.33 -14.41 23.17
C THR A 888 -31.11 -14.02 21.92
N LEU A 889 -30.93 -12.78 21.44
CA LEU A 889 -31.55 -12.26 20.22
C LEU A 889 -31.19 -13.10 18.98
N THR A 890 -29.92 -13.50 18.84
CA THR A 890 -29.48 -14.38 17.75
C THR A 890 -30.18 -15.75 17.80
N SER A 891 -30.34 -16.31 19.01
CA SER A 891 -31.01 -17.59 19.22
C SER A 891 -32.51 -17.50 18.93
N MET A 892 -33.15 -16.41 19.35
CA MET A 892 -34.57 -16.12 19.08
C MET A 892 -34.83 -15.98 17.58
N ASN A 893 -34.01 -15.22 16.85
CA ASN A 893 -34.13 -15.09 15.39
C ASN A 893 -33.96 -16.44 14.67
N ASN A 894 -33.03 -17.29 15.12
CA ASN A 894 -32.87 -18.65 14.58
C ASN A 894 -34.10 -19.53 14.82
N LEU A 895 -34.71 -19.44 16.00
CA LEU A 895 -35.95 -20.14 16.35
C LEU A 895 -37.16 -19.62 15.55
N ALA A 896 -37.28 -18.30 15.39
CA ALA A 896 -38.31 -17.66 14.57
C ALA A 896 -38.24 -18.10 13.10
N TRP A 897 -37.03 -18.17 12.54
CA TRP A 897 -36.81 -18.70 11.19
C TRP A 897 -37.28 -20.16 11.06
N THR A 898 -36.99 -21.01 12.06
CA THR A 898 -37.48 -22.40 12.08
C THR A 898 -39.00 -22.50 12.20
N TYR A 899 -39.65 -21.64 13.00
CA TYR A 899 -41.11 -21.56 13.05
C TYR A 899 -41.72 -21.15 11.70
N SER A 900 -41.12 -20.18 11.00
CA SER A 900 -41.53 -19.78 9.66
C SER A 900 -41.40 -20.93 8.64
N ARG A 901 -40.33 -21.75 8.73
CA ARG A 901 -40.18 -22.98 7.93
C ARG A 901 -41.21 -24.07 8.24
N LEU A 902 -41.73 -24.09 9.47
CA LEU A 902 -42.83 -24.98 9.91
C LEU A 902 -44.23 -24.38 9.66
N GLY A 903 -44.34 -23.21 9.01
CA GLY A 903 -45.62 -22.54 8.75
C GLY A 903 -46.29 -21.93 10.00
N GLN A 904 -45.57 -21.82 11.12
CA GLN A 904 -46.07 -21.30 12.40
C GLN A 904 -45.75 -19.81 12.54
N TYR A 905 -46.30 -19.00 11.62
CA TYR A 905 -45.94 -17.58 11.49
C TYR A 905 -46.19 -16.76 12.75
N ASP A 906 -47.32 -16.96 13.44
CA ASP A 906 -47.66 -16.26 14.69
C ASP A 906 -46.58 -16.44 15.78
N LYS A 907 -45.92 -17.61 15.84
CA LYS A 907 -44.83 -17.89 16.79
C LYS A 907 -43.49 -17.34 16.34
N ALA A 908 -43.30 -17.16 15.04
CA ALA A 908 -42.14 -16.46 14.50
C ALA A 908 -42.24 -14.96 14.80
N GLU A 909 -43.42 -14.36 14.61
CA GLU A 909 -43.71 -12.96 14.91
C GLU A 909 -43.53 -12.65 16.42
N GLN A 910 -43.99 -13.53 17.32
CA GLN A 910 -43.78 -13.39 18.78
C GLN A 910 -42.31 -13.44 19.24
N LEU A 911 -41.37 -13.79 18.37
CA LEU A 911 -39.93 -13.90 18.67
C LEU A 911 -39.06 -12.85 17.94
N GLN A 912 -39.70 -11.95 17.17
CA GLN A 912 -39.05 -10.83 16.45
C GLN A 912 -39.37 -9.49 17.11
#